data_AF-A0A9X3S6S0-F1
#
_entry.id   AF-A0A9X3S6S0-F1
#
_cell.length_a   1.000
_cell.length_b   1.000
_cell.length_c   1.000
_cell.angle_alpha   90.00
_cell.angle_beta   90.00
_cell.angle_gamma   90.00
#
_symmetry.space_group_name_H-M   'P 1'
#
loop_
_entity.id
_entity.type
_entity.pdbx_description
1 polymer ?
#
loop_
_entity_poly.entity_id
_entity_poly.type
_entity_poly.pdbx_seq_one_letter_code
_entity_poly.pdbx_strand_id
1 'polypeptide(L)'
;MRRVGTGLASLAIAAGLAATVALDAGAAPPVGTTQQQPQTDDLPNPLEEKRRELRAEAIQDVLTGRAKVEQRGASKVVKVGRTGAPAAQAEDQYVELAREKTDKIFVVLAEFGNERAAGYPDQDTNKNIPGPTTWNGPVRNQIPAPDRSKDNSTVWQPNYDKAHYEQVYFGAGDTADSVKSYYERQSSGRYSVEGQVTDWVKVRYNEARYGRSGGYPCPDNVCANTWDLIKDAIDTWVADQHAKGRTDEQIKADLASYDQWDRNDFDHDGNFNEPDGYIDHFQIVHAGGDEADGDPHQGEDAIWSHRWKAFQGTGEGPASNKDGGTQIGTTGLWVADYTIQPENGGVSVFAHEYGHDLGLPDHYDTAGGPDNAVSWWTLMAQSRTSDTSDQAIGTRAADLGAWDKLQLGWLDYEIVPAGQTRTLDLGPHEYNSAKAQGVVVPLPQKTVTHDVGAPAAGAKQWWSGTGNDLDNTLTRSVAVPAGTTTLTFQARWNIEDCGTTPCDYGYVEVDDGTGFKAIKGSITKEGNGIDGYQATYTPATFDLSAYAGKTVQLRLRYKTDGAAEGQDPSAEAGFFADEIKVVNGTTTVFADGAENGANGWTANGWTAVAGSFDTLHDHFYIASNRTYASYDKYLQTGPYNFGFPDRPDWVEHFPYQNGLLVSYWDTSQGDNNESEHPGQGLILPIDANPRPIYRLDGKPWRGRVQTYDAPFGLEKSDSFTLHTETGAASYIRGQAAVPTFDDRKEYWDPALPTVGVKVPHVGVQIRVTQQSGTSMKIRVSGTPGT
;
A
#
# COMPACT_ATOMS: atom_id res chain seq x y z
N MET A 1 20.29 53.59 -60.30
CA MET A 1 18.81 53.78 -60.32
C MET A 1 18.28 53.38 -58.96
N ARG A 2 17.40 54.22 -58.36
CA ARG A 2 16.38 53.99 -57.31
C ARG A 2 16.64 52.88 -56.25
N ARG A 3 16.33 53.03 -54.96
CA ARG A 3 15.95 54.09 -54.00
C ARG A 3 15.80 53.31 -52.67
N VAL A 4 16.12 53.95 -51.56
CA VAL A 4 15.76 53.53 -50.20
C VAL A 4 14.22 53.56 -50.02
N GLY A 5 13.66 52.66 -49.21
CA GLY A 5 12.27 52.69 -48.76
C GLY A 5 11.92 51.61 -47.72
N THR A 6 11.57 52.07 -46.52
CA THR A 6 11.12 51.38 -45.29
C THR A 6 9.89 50.47 -45.42
N GLY A 7 9.77 49.47 -44.52
CA GLY A 7 8.51 48.78 -44.21
C GLY A 7 8.62 47.74 -43.09
N LEU A 8 7.92 47.99 -41.96
CA LEU A 8 7.62 47.06 -40.87
C LEU A 8 6.78 45.86 -41.35
N ALA A 9 6.99 44.67 -40.78
CA ALA A 9 5.92 43.70 -40.48
C ALA A 9 6.42 42.56 -39.56
N SER A 10 5.75 42.47 -38.41
CA SER A 10 5.51 41.36 -37.48
C SER A 10 5.94 39.95 -37.91
N LEU A 11 6.79 39.30 -37.10
CA LEU A 11 6.93 37.83 -37.10
C LEU A 11 5.86 37.24 -36.16
N ALA A 12 4.89 36.53 -36.75
CA ALA A 12 4.10 35.53 -36.05
C ALA A 12 4.80 34.18 -36.25
N ILE A 13 5.31 33.59 -35.17
CA ILE A 13 5.83 32.21 -35.18
C ILE A 13 4.62 31.30 -35.00
N ALA A 14 4.28 30.57 -36.06
CA ALA A 14 3.28 29.52 -36.04
C ALA A 14 3.85 28.32 -35.26
N ALA A 15 3.22 28.01 -34.13
CA ALA A 15 3.40 26.75 -33.42
C ALA A 15 2.92 25.60 -34.31
N GLY A 16 3.83 24.69 -34.63
CA GLY A 16 3.49 23.44 -35.33
C GLY A 16 2.70 22.53 -34.39
N LEU A 17 1.49 22.17 -34.81
CA LEU A 17 0.69 21.13 -34.18
C LEU A 17 1.47 19.80 -34.21
N ALA A 18 1.93 19.35 -33.04
CA ALA A 18 2.20 17.95 -32.81
C ALA A 18 0.84 17.23 -32.84
N ALA A 19 0.61 16.42 -33.88
CA ALA A 19 -0.51 15.50 -33.89
C ALA A 19 -0.24 14.43 -32.83
N THR A 20 -0.83 14.61 -31.65
CA THR A 20 -1.01 13.53 -30.67
C THR A 20 -1.87 12.47 -31.34
N VAL A 21 -1.24 11.39 -31.80
CA VAL A 21 -1.96 10.15 -32.10
C VAL A 21 -2.37 9.63 -30.74
N ALA A 22 -3.64 9.84 -30.37
CA ALA A 22 -4.26 9.12 -29.28
C ALA A 22 -4.22 7.64 -29.66
N LEU A 23 -3.26 6.91 -29.09
CA LEU A 23 -3.36 5.47 -29.01
C LEU A 23 -4.46 5.20 -28.00
N ASP A 24 -5.59 4.64 -28.44
CA ASP A 24 -6.59 4.04 -27.56
C ASP A 24 -5.88 3.00 -26.67
N ALA A 25 -5.52 3.42 -25.47
CA ALA A 25 -5.14 2.56 -24.37
C ALA A 25 -6.43 1.98 -23.79
N GLY A 26 -6.52 0.65 -23.75
CA GLY A 26 -7.69 -0.08 -23.28
C GLY A 26 -8.38 -0.85 -24.39
N ALA A 27 -7.87 -2.04 -24.73
CA ALA A 27 -8.76 -3.05 -25.29
C ALA A 27 -9.73 -3.44 -24.17
N ALA A 28 -11.04 -3.30 -24.41
CA ALA A 28 -12.09 -3.71 -23.48
C ALA A 28 -11.88 -5.18 -23.06
N PRO A 29 -12.11 -5.53 -21.78
CA PRO A 29 -12.04 -6.91 -21.33
C PRO A 29 -13.04 -7.79 -22.08
N PRO A 30 -12.75 -9.08 -22.27
CA PRO A 30 -13.64 -10.01 -22.95
C PRO A 30 -15.02 -10.05 -22.28
N VAL A 31 -16.07 -10.18 -23.10
CA VAL A 31 -17.42 -10.48 -22.62
C VAL A 31 -17.40 -11.92 -22.09
N GLY A 32 -17.36 -12.07 -20.76
CA GLY A 32 -17.43 -13.39 -20.11
C GLY A 32 -16.85 -13.45 -18.70
N THR A 33 -15.88 -12.61 -18.36
CA THR A 33 -15.33 -12.45 -17.00
C THR A 33 -14.95 -10.98 -16.81
N THR A 34 -15.81 -10.20 -16.15
CA THR A 34 -15.45 -8.84 -15.72
C THR A 34 -14.50 -8.98 -14.52
N GLN A 35 -13.22 -9.24 -14.77
CA GLN A 35 -12.21 -8.98 -13.75
C GLN A 35 -12.26 -7.48 -13.45
N GLN A 36 -12.68 -7.16 -12.23
CA GLN A 36 -12.65 -5.79 -11.73
C GLN A 36 -11.18 -5.33 -11.65
N GLN A 37 -10.94 -4.03 -11.81
CA GLN A 37 -9.58 -3.50 -11.73
C GLN A 37 -9.01 -3.78 -10.33
N PRO A 38 -7.72 -4.12 -10.20
CA PRO A 38 -7.09 -4.29 -8.89
C PRO A 38 -7.27 -3.00 -8.08
N GLN A 39 -7.84 -3.12 -6.89
CA GLN A 39 -7.76 -2.12 -5.83
C GLN A 39 -6.94 -2.73 -4.70
N THR A 40 -6.47 -1.91 -3.76
CA THR A 40 -5.68 -2.38 -2.61
C THR A 40 -6.45 -3.43 -1.82
N ASP A 41 -5.81 -4.58 -1.55
CA ASP A 41 -6.34 -5.62 -0.66
C ASP A 41 -5.95 -5.27 0.80
N ASP A 42 -4.91 -4.46 1.02
CA ASP A 42 -4.64 -3.80 2.31
C ASP A 42 -5.34 -2.44 2.42
N LEU A 43 -6.46 -2.40 3.14
CA LEU A 43 -7.28 -1.20 3.29
C LEU A 43 -6.73 -0.21 4.33
N PRO A 44 -7.05 1.10 4.21
CA PRO A 44 -6.47 2.15 5.04
C PRO A 44 -6.56 1.91 6.55
N ASN A 45 -5.41 2.05 7.21
CA ASN A 45 -5.22 1.87 8.65
C ASN A 45 -4.03 2.75 9.10
N PRO A 46 -4.30 3.94 9.68
CA PRO A 46 -3.26 4.92 9.99
C PRO A 46 -2.15 4.41 10.93
N LEU A 47 -2.47 3.50 11.85
CA LEU A 47 -1.47 2.93 12.76
C LEU A 47 -0.56 1.92 12.04
N GLU A 48 -1.13 1.14 11.12
CA GLU A 48 -0.36 0.19 10.32
C GLU A 48 0.53 0.91 9.29
N GLU A 49 0.02 1.97 8.66
CA GLU A 49 0.79 2.85 7.77
C GLU A 49 1.98 3.45 8.51
N LYS A 50 1.74 4.08 9.67
CA LYS A 50 2.80 4.61 10.53
C LYS A 50 3.80 3.54 10.95
N ARG A 51 3.33 2.33 11.29
CA ARG A 51 4.22 1.21 11.65
C ARG A 51 5.13 0.82 10.49
N ARG A 52 4.58 0.74 9.27
CA ARG A 52 5.34 0.44 8.04
C ARG A 52 6.38 1.52 7.73
N GLU A 53 6.01 2.79 7.84
CA GLU A 53 6.93 3.92 7.66
C GLU A 53 8.12 3.85 8.61
N LEU A 54 7.85 3.69 9.92
CA LEU A 54 8.90 3.59 10.94
C LEU A 54 9.76 2.34 10.74
N ARG A 55 9.18 1.24 10.29
CA ARG A 55 9.91 0.01 9.94
C ARG A 55 10.83 0.23 8.74
N ALA A 56 10.33 0.88 7.69
CA ALA A 56 11.13 1.23 6.53
C ALA A 56 12.30 2.13 6.94
N GLU A 57 12.07 3.18 7.73
CA GLU A 57 13.11 4.06 8.28
C GLU A 57 14.15 3.26 9.09
N ALA A 58 13.71 2.43 10.02
CA ALA A 58 14.59 1.61 10.84
C ALA A 58 15.50 0.69 10.01
N ILE A 59 14.95 0.05 8.96
CA ILE A 59 15.73 -0.81 8.06
C ILE A 59 16.72 0.01 7.24
N GLN A 60 16.31 1.16 6.71
CA GLN A 60 17.20 2.07 5.98
C GLN A 60 18.39 2.48 6.85
N ASP A 61 18.13 2.86 8.10
CA ASP A 61 19.16 3.25 9.06
C ASP A 61 20.11 2.09 9.41
N VAL A 62 19.61 0.86 9.50
CA VAL A 62 20.46 -0.32 9.69
C VAL A 62 21.33 -0.57 8.45
N LEU A 63 20.77 -0.50 7.25
CA LEU A 63 21.48 -0.77 5.99
C LEU A 63 22.55 0.28 5.68
N THR A 64 22.35 1.52 6.10
CA THR A 64 23.29 2.63 5.94
C THR A 64 24.24 2.77 7.14
N GLY A 65 24.03 2.00 8.20
CA GLY A 65 24.85 2.00 9.41
C GLY A 65 24.62 3.18 10.35
N ARG A 66 23.50 3.90 10.20
CA ARG A 66 23.06 4.99 11.08
C ARG A 66 22.45 4.45 12.39
N ALA A 67 21.81 3.28 12.36
CA ALA A 67 21.29 2.60 13.54
C ALA A 67 21.86 1.18 13.71
N LYS A 68 21.62 0.61 14.90
CA LYS A 68 21.95 -0.78 15.22
C LYS A 68 20.73 -1.45 15.82
N VAL A 69 20.57 -2.73 15.48
CA VAL A 69 19.56 -3.59 16.09
C VAL A 69 19.92 -3.86 17.55
N GLU A 70 18.96 -3.68 18.44
CA GLU A 70 19.01 -3.99 19.86
C GLU A 70 18.13 -5.19 20.18
N GLN A 71 18.54 -6.02 21.14
CA GLN A 71 17.69 -7.09 21.67
C GLN A 71 16.94 -6.54 22.89
N ARG A 72 15.61 -6.58 22.87
CA ARG A 72 14.74 -6.24 24.02
C ARG A 72 13.74 -7.35 24.26
N GLY A 73 13.89 -8.05 25.38
CA GLY A 73 13.11 -9.27 25.62
C GLY A 73 13.30 -10.27 24.48
N ALA A 74 12.20 -10.73 23.89
CA ALA A 74 12.20 -11.61 22.72
C ALA A 74 12.30 -10.85 21.38
N SER A 75 12.08 -9.53 21.36
CA SER A 75 12.10 -8.72 20.14
C SER A 75 13.50 -8.24 19.77
N LYS A 76 13.76 -8.20 18.47
CA LYS A 76 14.86 -7.42 17.88
C LYS A 76 14.29 -6.09 17.45
N VAL A 77 14.74 -5.00 18.04
CA VAL A 77 14.17 -3.66 17.82
C VAL A 77 15.22 -2.67 17.35
N VAL A 78 14.77 -1.59 16.73
CA VAL A 78 15.57 -0.38 16.50
C VAL A 78 14.86 0.81 17.11
N LYS A 79 15.63 1.68 17.76
CA LYS A 79 15.15 2.95 18.27
C LYS A 79 15.19 3.99 17.16
N VAL A 80 14.03 4.42 16.68
CA VAL A 80 13.89 5.38 15.57
C VAL A 80 13.74 6.83 16.05
N GLY A 81 13.32 7.05 17.29
CA GLY A 81 13.14 8.43 17.75
C GLY A 81 12.57 8.56 19.16
N ARG A 82 11.85 9.68 19.35
CA ARG A 82 11.06 9.96 20.55
C ARG A 82 9.69 10.51 20.19
N THR A 83 8.64 10.07 20.89
CA THR A 83 7.25 10.53 20.76
C THR A 83 6.85 11.43 21.94
N GLY A 84 5.95 12.40 21.72
CA GLY A 84 5.43 13.33 22.76
C GLY A 84 5.84 14.81 22.62
N ALA A 85 5.02 15.74 23.15
CA ALA A 85 5.25 17.19 23.16
C ALA A 85 6.48 17.59 24.04
N PRO A 86 7.03 18.83 23.96
CA PRO A 86 8.46 19.08 24.06
C PRO A 86 9.11 18.64 25.38
N ALA A 87 10.16 17.82 25.24
CA ALA A 87 11.24 17.44 26.17
C ALA A 87 10.88 16.86 27.56
N ALA A 88 9.71 17.15 28.12
CA ALA A 88 9.33 16.72 29.47
C ALA A 88 8.53 15.39 29.51
N GLN A 89 8.02 14.94 28.36
CA GLN A 89 7.25 13.69 28.18
C GLN A 89 7.70 12.91 26.94
N ALA A 90 8.95 13.13 26.50
CA ALA A 90 9.47 12.47 25.31
C ALA A 90 9.83 11.00 25.63
N GLU A 91 9.01 10.06 25.18
CA GLU A 91 9.22 8.62 25.32
C GLU A 91 10.02 8.09 24.14
N ASP A 92 10.82 7.05 24.35
CA ASP A 92 11.63 6.47 23.27
C ASP A 92 10.73 5.62 22.37
N GLN A 93 10.86 5.78 21.05
CA GLN A 93 10.06 5.03 20.08
C GLN A 93 10.89 3.89 19.50
N TYR A 94 10.35 2.67 19.56
CA TYR A 94 10.98 1.45 19.06
C TYR A 94 10.19 0.86 17.89
N VAL A 95 10.90 0.09 17.05
CA VAL A 95 10.30 -0.70 15.97
C VAL A 95 10.85 -2.11 16.01
N GLU A 96 9.98 -3.12 16.08
CA GLU A 96 10.37 -4.52 15.97
C GLU A 96 10.78 -4.86 14.53
N LEU A 97 12.02 -5.31 14.31
CA LEU A 97 12.56 -5.62 12.97
C LEU A 97 12.52 -7.10 12.61
N ALA A 98 12.29 -7.98 13.57
CA ALA A 98 12.16 -9.40 13.29
C ALA A 98 11.25 -10.07 14.31
N ARG A 99 10.38 -10.93 13.79
CA ARG A 99 9.51 -11.80 14.57
C ARG A 99 9.90 -13.24 14.29
N GLU A 100 10.48 -13.90 15.29
CA GLU A 100 10.98 -15.28 15.21
C GLU A 100 10.28 -16.15 16.26
N LYS A 101 8.98 -16.45 16.02
CA LYS A 101 8.12 -17.20 16.95
C LYS A 101 7.02 -17.94 16.20
N THR A 102 6.20 -18.67 16.95
CA THR A 102 4.93 -19.20 16.47
C THR A 102 3.79 -18.31 16.96
N ASP A 103 3.08 -17.67 16.04
CA ASP A 103 1.87 -16.91 16.36
C ASP A 103 0.61 -17.75 16.25
N LYS A 104 -0.48 -17.24 16.86
CA LYS A 104 -1.77 -17.91 16.85
C LYS A 104 -2.79 -17.17 16.00
N ILE A 105 -3.44 -17.89 15.09
CA ILE A 105 -4.53 -17.38 14.26
C ILE A 105 -5.86 -17.90 14.79
N PHE A 106 -6.78 -16.99 15.11
CA PHE A 106 -8.17 -17.32 15.41
C PHE A 106 -9.01 -17.18 14.14
N VAL A 107 -9.43 -18.31 13.57
CA VAL A 107 -10.16 -18.38 12.29
C VAL A 107 -11.63 -18.66 12.53
N VAL A 108 -12.51 -17.76 12.09
CA VAL A 108 -13.96 -17.93 12.11
C VAL A 108 -14.47 -18.31 10.72
N LEU A 109 -15.30 -19.35 10.63
CA LEU A 109 -15.98 -19.72 9.39
C LEU A 109 -17.43 -19.21 9.44
N ALA A 110 -17.87 -18.40 8.47
CA ALA A 110 -19.16 -17.73 8.49
C ALA A 110 -20.00 -17.98 7.22
N GLU A 111 -21.21 -18.49 7.38
CA GLU A 111 -22.20 -18.61 6.31
C GLU A 111 -23.40 -17.69 6.57
N PHE A 112 -24.19 -17.42 5.53
CA PHE A 112 -25.18 -16.35 5.56
C PHE A 112 -26.62 -16.84 5.78
N GLY A 113 -27.43 -15.93 6.29
CA GLY A 113 -28.87 -16.07 6.42
C GLY A 113 -29.61 -15.57 5.18
N ASN A 114 -30.94 -15.48 5.28
CA ASN A 114 -31.81 -15.01 4.20
C ASN A 114 -32.62 -13.77 4.60
N GLU A 115 -32.40 -13.24 5.80
CA GLU A 115 -33.07 -12.02 6.23
C GLU A 115 -32.43 -10.81 5.54
N ARG A 116 -33.25 -9.83 5.17
CA ARG A 116 -32.78 -8.58 4.57
C ARG A 116 -32.66 -7.53 5.67
N ALA A 117 -31.50 -6.90 5.75
CA ALA A 117 -31.34 -5.73 6.60
C ALA A 117 -32.07 -4.52 6.01
N ALA A 118 -32.59 -3.64 6.88
CA ALA A 118 -33.46 -2.53 6.46
C ALA A 118 -32.81 -1.49 5.51
N GLY A 119 -31.49 -1.52 5.31
CA GLY A 119 -30.75 -0.69 4.35
C GLY A 119 -30.25 -1.43 3.11
N TYR A 120 -30.42 -2.75 3.03
CA TYR A 120 -29.86 -3.60 1.96
C TYR A 120 -31.00 -4.39 1.30
N PRO A 121 -31.92 -3.73 0.57
CA PRO A 121 -32.99 -4.42 -0.13
C PRO A 121 -32.45 -5.23 -1.31
N ASP A 122 -33.24 -6.19 -1.79
CA ASP A 122 -32.99 -6.94 -3.02
C ASP A 122 -33.01 -5.99 -4.23
N GLN A 123 -31.85 -5.45 -4.60
CA GLN A 123 -31.68 -4.45 -5.64
C GLN A 123 -30.25 -4.48 -6.17
N ASP A 124 -30.13 -4.46 -7.49
CA ASP A 124 -28.87 -4.21 -8.22
C ASP A 124 -28.55 -2.70 -8.18
N THR A 125 -27.41 -2.36 -7.58
CA THR A 125 -26.99 -0.98 -7.30
C THR A 125 -25.88 -0.49 -8.23
N ASN A 126 -25.07 -1.39 -8.77
CA ASN A 126 -23.96 -1.10 -9.67
C ASN A 126 -24.21 -1.65 -11.08
N LYS A 127 -24.49 -0.75 -12.02
CA LYS A 127 -24.76 -1.11 -13.42
C LYS A 127 -23.56 -1.71 -14.18
N ASN A 128 -22.36 -1.60 -13.62
CA ASN A 128 -21.12 -2.08 -14.25
C ASN A 128 -20.75 -3.50 -13.81
N ILE A 129 -21.31 -3.99 -12.71
CA ILE A 129 -21.12 -5.34 -12.20
C ILE A 129 -22.41 -6.12 -12.49
N PRO A 130 -22.36 -7.36 -13.00
CA PRO A 130 -23.55 -8.19 -13.06
C PRO A 130 -24.19 -8.33 -11.67
N GLY A 131 -25.44 -7.87 -11.53
CA GLY A 131 -26.14 -7.97 -10.26
C GLY A 131 -26.38 -9.42 -9.80
N PRO A 132 -26.72 -9.62 -8.52
CA PRO A 132 -26.91 -10.94 -7.94
C PRO A 132 -28.02 -11.72 -8.66
N THR A 133 -27.76 -12.99 -8.96
CA THR A 133 -28.78 -13.91 -9.52
C THR A 133 -29.66 -14.52 -8.42
N THR A 134 -29.24 -14.38 -7.17
CA THR A 134 -29.98 -14.73 -5.95
C THR A 134 -29.72 -13.70 -4.86
N TRP A 135 -30.73 -13.43 -4.03
CA TRP A 135 -30.61 -12.54 -2.86
C TRP A 135 -30.55 -13.31 -1.53
N ASN A 136 -30.68 -14.63 -1.58
CA ASN A 136 -30.45 -15.47 -0.42
C ASN A 136 -28.96 -15.58 -0.17
N GLY A 137 -28.54 -15.45 1.09
CA GLY A 137 -27.14 -15.53 1.44
C GLY A 137 -26.57 -16.92 1.15
N PRO A 138 -25.32 -17.01 0.66
CA PRO A 138 -24.72 -18.29 0.38
C PRO A 138 -24.53 -19.06 1.69
N VAL A 139 -24.74 -20.37 1.61
CA VAL A 139 -24.26 -21.30 2.63
C VAL A 139 -23.16 -22.14 2.03
N ARG A 140 -22.30 -22.69 2.89
CA ARG A 140 -21.15 -23.45 2.41
C ARG A 140 -21.56 -24.60 1.49
N ASN A 141 -20.63 -24.99 0.62
CA ASN A 141 -20.73 -26.05 -0.36
C ASN A 141 -21.79 -25.80 -1.44
N GLN A 142 -22.08 -24.53 -1.75
CA GLN A 142 -23.02 -24.14 -2.81
C GLN A 142 -22.37 -23.55 -4.05
N ILE A 143 -21.04 -23.36 -4.05
CA ILE A 143 -20.30 -22.98 -5.25
C ILE A 143 -20.46 -24.10 -6.29
N PRO A 144 -20.94 -23.80 -7.51
CA PRO A 144 -21.13 -24.81 -8.55
C PRO A 144 -19.82 -25.48 -8.95
N ALA A 145 -19.87 -26.78 -9.24
CA ALA A 145 -18.74 -27.47 -9.84
C ALA A 145 -18.46 -26.89 -11.23
N PRO A 146 -17.22 -26.44 -11.51
CA PRO A 146 -16.87 -25.91 -12.82
C PRO A 146 -16.87 -27.03 -13.87
N ASP A 147 -17.26 -26.71 -15.12
CA ASP A 147 -17.07 -27.61 -16.25
C ASP A 147 -15.58 -27.66 -16.59
N ARG A 148 -14.87 -28.70 -16.12
CA ARG A 148 -13.43 -28.88 -16.36
C ARG A 148 -13.02 -29.03 -17.83
N SER A 149 -13.96 -29.10 -18.77
CA SER A 149 -13.67 -28.98 -20.21
C SER A 149 -13.57 -27.54 -20.71
N LYS A 150 -14.03 -26.57 -19.89
CA LYS A 150 -14.14 -25.15 -20.17
C LYS A 150 -13.43 -24.25 -19.15
N ASP A 151 -13.27 -24.73 -17.93
CA ASP A 151 -12.72 -23.99 -16.79
C ASP A 151 -11.63 -24.81 -16.08
N ASN A 152 -10.41 -24.29 -16.13
CA ASN A 152 -9.27 -24.77 -15.34
C ASN A 152 -8.69 -23.67 -14.43
N SER A 153 -9.45 -22.60 -14.18
CA SER A 153 -9.05 -21.52 -13.28
C SER A 153 -9.72 -21.63 -11.92
N THR A 154 -10.98 -22.04 -11.85
CA THR A 154 -11.78 -22.00 -10.62
C THR A 154 -11.38 -23.10 -9.63
N VAL A 155 -10.96 -22.69 -8.42
CA VAL A 155 -10.75 -23.59 -7.30
C VAL A 155 -12.11 -24.18 -6.88
N TRP A 156 -12.20 -25.51 -6.84
CA TRP A 156 -13.43 -26.19 -6.46
C TRP A 156 -13.18 -27.58 -5.89
N GLN A 157 -13.89 -27.90 -4.80
CA GLN A 157 -14.04 -29.24 -4.25
C GLN A 157 -15.48 -29.42 -3.71
N PRO A 158 -15.97 -30.65 -3.53
CA PRO A 158 -17.36 -30.89 -3.12
C PRO A 158 -17.67 -30.55 -1.66
N ASN A 159 -16.66 -30.34 -0.80
CA ASN A 159 -16.87 -30.09 0.62
C ASN A 159 -15.74 -29.25 1.25
N TYR A 160 -16.08 -28.04 1.69
CA TYR A 160 -15.29 -27.09 2.45
C TYR A 160 -15.71 -27.12 3.94
N ASP A 161 -15.37 -28.20 4.61
CA ASP A 161 -15.62 -28.33 6.05
C ASP A 161 -14.49 -27.72 6.90
N LYS A 162 -14.68 -27.73 8.21
CA LYS A 162 -13.67 -27.26 9.16
C LYS A 162 -12.31 -27.95 8.97
N ALA A 163 -12.29 -29.25 8.69
CA ALA A 163 -11.04 -30.00 8.54
C ALA A 163 -10.26 -29.57 7.29
N HIS A 164 -10.97 -29.19 6.22
CA HIS A 164 -10.33 -28.55 5.07
C HIS A 164 -9.59 -27.27 5.48
N TYR A 165 -10.23 -26.35 6.20
CA TYR A 165 -9.56 -25.09 6.60
C TYR A 165 -8.47 -25.32 7.65
N GLU A 166 -8.61 -26.28 8.55
CA GLU A 166 -7.51 -26.69 9.44
C GLU A 166 -6.27 -27.12 8.62
N GLN A 167 -6.47 -27.78 7.48
CA GLN A 167 -5.39 -28.14 6.58
C GLN A 167 -4.83 -26.94 5.79
N VAL A 168 -5.69 -26.03 5.31
CA VAL A 168 -5.28 -24.81 4.59
C VAL A 168 -4.45 -23.89 5.48
N TYR A 169 -4.85 -23.69 6.74
CA TYR A 169 -4.13 -22.84 7.68
C TYR A 169 -2.93 -23.55 8.30
N PHE A 170 -3.14 -24.76 8.84
CA PHE A 170 -2.22 -25.39 9.78
C PHE A 170 -1.68 -26.74 9.32
N GLY A 171 -1.94 -27.13 8.08
CA GLY A 171 -1.33 -28.33 7.47
C GLY A 171 0.19 -28.30 7.63
N ALA A 172 0.80 -29.41 8.04
CA ALA A 172 2.21 -29.47 8.39
C ALA A 172 2.97 -30.58 7.65
N GLY A 173 4.29 -30.42 7.57
CA GLY A 173 5.21 -31.37 6.95
C GLY A 173 5.69 -30.95 5.56
N ASP A 174 6.69 -31.66 5.03
CA ASP A 174 7.44 -31.24 3.84
C ASP A 174 6.61 -31.11 2.57
N THR A 175 5.49 -31.84 2.49
CA THR A 175 4.55 -31.80 1.35
C THR A 175 3.29 -30.98 1.61
N ALA A 176 3.16 -30.39 2.81
CA ALA A 176 2.02 -29.53 3.10
C ALA A 176 2.11 -28.25 2.27
N ASP A 177 0.94 -27.77 1.87
CA ASP A 177 0.76 -26.48 1.23
C ASP A 177 -0.36 -25.74 1.99
N SER A 178 0.07 -24.88 2.90
CA SER A 178 -0.74 -24.25 3.94
C SER A 178 -0.11 -22.93 4.32
N VAL A 179 -0.84 -22.03 4.97
CA VAL A 179 -0.30 -20.78 5.53
C VAL A 179 0.89 -21.09 6.44
N LYS A 180 0.76 -22.07 7.33
CA LYS A 180 1.85 -22.56 8.20
C LYS A 180 3.10 -22.94 7.41
N SER A 181 2.99 -23.90 6.50
CA SER A 181 4.14 -24.43 5.77
C SER A 181 4.71 -23.41 4.77
N TYR A 182 3.89 -22.46 4.30
CA TYR A 182 4.34 -21.32 3.51
C TYR A 182 5.29 -20.46 4.32
N TYR A 183 4.82 -19.94 5.46
CA TYR A 183 5.58 -19.02 6.29
C TYR A 183 6.79 -19.68 7.00
N GLU A 184 6.71 -20.97 7.34
CA GLU A 184 7.88 -21.75 7.77
C GLU A 184 8.96 -21.78 6.69
N ARG A 185 8.59 -21.96 5.41
CA ARG A 185 9.57 -21.97 4.30
C ARG A 185 10.10 -20.57 4.02
N GLN A 186 9.23 -19.56 3.94
CA GLN A 186 9.62 -18.16 3.67
C GLN A 186 10.59 -17.61 4.73
N SER A 187 10.39 -17.96 6.00
CA SER A 187 11.23 -17.54 7.12
C SER A 187 12.44 -18.45 7.36
N SER A 188 12.58 -19.55 6.61
CA SER A 188 13.56 -20.62 6.87
C SER A 188 13.46 -21.20 8.29
N GLY A 189 12.22 -21.42 8.75
CA GLY A 189 11.88 -22.05 10.02
C GLY A 189 11.94 -21.12 11.24
N ARG A 190 12.14 -19.82 11.04
CA ARG A 190 12.17 -18.84 12.13
C ARG A 190 10.78 -18.42 12.59
N TYR A 191 9.79 -18.53 11.71
CA TYR A 191 8.42 -18.09 11.96
C TYR A 191 7.44 -19.18 11.53
N SER A 192 6.38 -19.36 12.31
CA SER A 192 5.31 -20.31 12.05
C SER A 192 3.99 -19.76 12.56
N VAL A 193 2.90 -20.38 12.12
CA VAL A 193 1.58 -20.17 12.71
C VAL A 193 0.99 -21.47 13.24
N GLU A 194 0.11 -21.32 14.23
CA GLU A 194 -0.81 -22.35 14.71
C GLU A 194 -2.13 -21.69 15.10
N GLY A 195 -3.14 -22.43 15.56
CA GLY A 195 -4.37 -21.79 15.99
C GLY A 195 -5.59 -22.68 15.94
N GLN A 196 -6.75 -22.04 15.82
CA GLN A 196 -8.05 -22.70 15.83
C GLN A 196 -8.88 -22.25 14.64
N VAL A 197 -9.54 -23.21 14.00
CA VAL A 197 -10.67 -22.98 13.10
C VAL A 197 -11.97 -23.31 13.83
N THR A 198 -12.95 -22.40 13.80
CA THR A 198 -14.28 -22.63 14.40
C THR A 198 -15.11 -23.61 13.58
N ASP A 199 -16.20 -24.11 14.17
CA ASP A 199 -17.31 -24.61 13.34
C ASP A 199 -17.88 -23.42 12.53
N TRP A 200 -18.52 -23.70 11.40
CA TRP A 200 -19.26 -22.69 10.64
C TRP A 200 -20.40 -22.12 11.47
N VAL A 201 -20.42 -20.80 11.62
CA VAL A 201 -21.52 -20.04 12.20
C VAL A 201 -22.42 -19.49 11.10
N LYS A 202 -23.72 -19.41 11.37
CA LYS A 202 -24.68 -18.85 10.42
C LYS A 202 -25.18 -17.49 10.89
N VAL A 203 -24.74 -16.42 10.23
CA VAL A 203 -25.19 -15.06 10.53
C VAL A 203 -26.63 -14.84 10.07
N ARG A 204 -27.28 -13.81 10.62
CA ARG A 204 -28.71 -13.56 10.44
C ARG A 204 -29.06 -13.11 9.02
N TYR A 205 -28.28 -12.19 8.47
CA TYR A 205 -28.59 -11.50 7.22
C TYR A 205 -27.97 -12.20 6.00
N ASN A 206 -28.48 -11.87 4.81
CA ASN A 206 -27.87 -12.23 3.55
C ASN A 206 -26.58 -11.44 3.29
N GLU A 207 -25.81 -11.88 2.29
CA GLU A 207 -24.49 -11.31 1.99
C GLU A 207 -24.53 -9.83 1.64
N ALA A 208 -25.60 -9.36 1.00
CA ALA A 208 -25.85 -7.93 0.74
C ALA A 208 -25.59 -7.00 1.93
N ARG A 209 -25.91 -7.42 3.16
CA ARG A 209 -25.68 -6.62 4.38
C ARG A 209 -24.19 -6.34 4.63
N TYR A 210 -23.34 -7.25 4.18
CA TYR A 210 -21.95 -7.36 4.57
C TYR A 210 -21.00 -7.09 3.40
N GLY A 211 -21.35 -7.52 2.18
CA GLY A 211 -20.50 -7.44 1.00
C GLY A 211 -20.84 -6.33 0.01
N ARG A 212 -22.11 -5.89 -0.06
CA ARG A 212 -22.53 -4.95 -1.13
C ARG A 212 -21.62 -3.72 -1.22
N SER A 213 -21.10 -3.48 -2.42
CA SER A 213 -20.08 -2.47 -2.74
C SER A 213 -20.31 -1.83 -4.13
N GLY A 214 -19.39 -0.99 -4.62
CA GLY A 214 -19.40 -0.48 -6.00
C GLY A 214 -20.53 0.51 -6.35
N GLY A 215 -21.18 1.09 -5.36
CA GLY A 215 -22.24 2.09 -5.55
C GLY A 215 -22.96 2.45 -4.26
N TYR A 216 -23.55 1.46 -3.59
CA TYR A 216 -24.12 1.63 -2.25
C TYR A 216 -23.64 0.48 -1.36
N PRO A 217 -23.13 0.75 -0.14
CA PRO A 217 -23.19 2.03 0.57
C PRO A 217 -22.05 2.98 0.23
N CYS A 218 -21.02 2.52 -0.48
CA CYS A 218 -19.89 3.31 -0.95
C CYS A 218 -19.54 2.94 -2.40
N PRO A 219 -18.78 3.80 -3.12
CA PRO A 219 -18.40 3.55 -4.51
C PRO A 219 -17.21 2.58 -4.66
N ASP A 220 -16.49 2.29 -3.58
CA ASP A 220 -15.34 1.39 -3.55
C ASP A 220 -15.79 -0.09 -3.57
N ASN A 221 -14.86 -1.00 -3.89
CA ASN A 221 -15.12 -2.44 -3.90
C ASN A 221 -15.24 -3.04 -2.49
N VAL A 222 -14.73 -2.35 -1.48
CA VAL A 222 -14.91 -2.72 -0.08
C VAL A 222 -15.46 -1.53 0.70
N CYS A 223 -16.54 -1.76 1.45
CA CYS A 223 -17.18 -0.75 2.27
C CYS A 223 -17.21 -1.16 3.75
N ALA A 224 -17.38 -0.18 4.65
CA ALA A 224 -17.39 -0.41 6.11
C ALA A 224 -18.53 -1.32 6.61
N ASN A 225 -19.50 -1.69 5.76
CA ASN A 225 -20.54 -2.66 6.10
C ASN A 225 -20.00 -4.07 6.32
N THR A 226 -18.81 -4.41 5.79
CA THR A 226 -18.16 -5.69 6.06
C THR A 226 -17.76 -5.84 7.53
N TRP A 227 -17.51 -4.76 8.27
CA TRP A 227 -17.21 -4.81 9.70
C TRP A 227 -18.33 -5.47 10.53
N ASP A 228 -19.57 -5.34 10.07
CA ASP A 228 -20.71 -5.98 10.72
C ASP A 228 -20.70 -7.51 10.56
N LEU A 229 -20.03 -8.07 9.54
CA LEU A 229 -19.84 -9.51 9.43
C LEU A 229 -18.89 -10.01 10.52
N ILE A 230 -17.80 -9.28 10.76
CA ILE A 230 -16.84 -9.59 11.84
C ILE A 230 -17.58 -9.66 13.17
N LYS A 231 -18.35 -8.61 13.47
CA LYS A 231 -19.16 -8.53 14.68
C LYS A 231 -20.21 -9.65 14.76
N ASP A 232 -21.05 -9.81 13.74
CA ASP A 232 -22.16 -10.76 13.79
C ASP A 232 -21.68 -12.21 13.82
N ALA A 233 -20.57 -12.54 13.15
CA ALA A 233 -19.98 -13.87 13.16
C ALA A 233 -19.39 -14.21 14.54
N ILE A 234 -18.67 -13.27 15.16
CA ILE A 234 -18.16 -13.40 16.54
C ILE A 234 -19.32 -13.55 17.54
N ASP A 235 -20.33 -12.68 17.46
CA ASP A 235 -21.51 -12.74 18.33
C ASP A 235 -22.23 -14.09 18.21
N THR A 236 -22.39 -14.60 16.99
CA THR A 236 -22.99 -15.91 16.73
C THR A 236 -22.12 -17.03 17.29
N TRP A 237 -20.80 -16.97 17.10
CA TRP A 237 -19.88 -17.96 17.67
C TRP A 237 -19.93 -18.00 19.20
N VAL A 238 -19.96 -16.83 19.86
CA VAL A 238 -20.10 -16.74 21.33
C VAL A 238 -21.44 -17.33 21.79
N ALA A 239 -22.54 -17.00 21.11
CA ALA A 239 -23.85 -17.57 21.40
C ALA A 239 -23.85 -19.10 21.26
N ASP A 240 -23.18 -19.65 20.24
CA ASP A 240 -23.00 -21.09 20.06
C ASP A 240 -22.14 -21.71 21.17
N GLN A 241 -21.10 -21.02 21.65
CA GLN A 241 -20.31 -21.47 22.80
C GLN A 241 -21.16 -21.49 24.09
N HIS A 242 -22.01 -20.49 24.31
CA HIS A 242 -22.95 -20.46 25.44
C HIS A 242 -23.97 -21.58 25.34
N ALA A 243 -24.49 -21.86 24.14
CA ALA A 243 -25.38 -23.00 23.90
C ALA A 243 -24.70 -24.35 24.16
N LYS A 244 -23.37 -24.43 23.95
CA LYS A 244 -22.51 -25.56 24.33
C LYS A 244 -22.17 -25.58 25.84
N GLY A 245 -22.69 -24.64 26.63
CA GLY A 245 -22.54 -24.56 28.08
C GLY A 245 -21.26 -23.86 28.56
N ARG A 246 -20.54 -23.17 27.67
CA ARG A 246 -19.34 -22.40 28.03
C ARG A 246 -19.72 -21.05 28.62
N THR A 247 -18.94 -20.56 29.60
CA THR A 247 -19.06 -19.19 30.13
C THR A 247 -18.08 -18.24 29.44
N ASP A 248 -18.31 -16.93 29.55
CA ASP A 248 -17.39 -15.92 29.02
C ASP A 248 -15.99 -16.01 29.65
N GLU A 249 -15.88 -16.40 30.92
CA GLU A 249 -14.57 -16.63 31.54
C GLU A 249 -13.83 -17.80 30.90
N GLN A 250 -14.54 -18.85 30.47
CA GLN A 250 -13.92 -19.98 29.78
C GLN A 250 -13.57 -19.63 28.34
N ILE A 251 -14.36 -18.79 27.66
CA ILE A 251 -14.03 -18.28 26.33
C ILE A 251 -12.79 -17.40 26.41
N LYS A 252 -12.78 -16.46 27.38
CA LYS A 252 -11.62 -15.60 27.66
C LYS A 252 -10.37 -16.41 27.95
N ALA A 253 -10.45 -17.44 28.78
CA ALA A 253 -9.30 -18.26 29.14
C ALA A 253 -8.66 -18.95 27.93
N ASP A 254 -9.45 -19.42 26.97
CA ASP A 254 -8.93 -20.03 25.74
C ASP A 254 -8.31 -18.97 24.81
N LEU A 255 -9.01 -17.85 24.64
CA LEU A 255 -8.61 -16.79 23.72
C LEU A 255 -7.49 -15.90 24.26
N ALA A 256 -7.21 -15.90 25.56
CA ALA A 256 -6.11 -15.11 26.14
C ALA A 256 -4.73 -15.46 25.55
N SER A 257 -4.56 -16.68 25.00
CA SER A 257 -3.31 -17.07 24.32
C SER A 257 -3.17 -16.56 22.88
N TYR A 258 -4.19 -15.87 22.37
CA TYR A 258 -4.23 -15.23 21.05
C TYR A 258 -4.03 -13.72 21.14
N ASP A 259 -3.82 -13.18 22.34
CA ASP A 259 -3.48 -11.78 22.62
C ASP A 259 -2.11 -11.80 23.31
N GLN A 260 -1.05 -11.74 22.52
CA GLN A 260 0.36 -11.85 22.94
C GLN A 260 1.26 -10.85 22.21
N TRP A 261 0.70 -10.08 21.27
CA TRP A 261 1.41 -9.13 20.44
C TRP A 261 0.82 -7.74 20.59
N ASP A 262 1.57 -6.87 21.25
CA ASP A 262 1.34 -5.44 21.12
C ASP A 262 1.90 -4.99 19.77
N ARG A 263 1.02 -5.00 18.76
CA ARG A 263 1.36 -4.71 17.37
C ARG A 263 1.97 -3.32 17.18
N ASN A 264 1.55 -2.37 18.02
CA ASN A 264 1.77 -0.94 17.85
C ASN A 264 2.60 -0.31 18.97
N ASP A 265 3.07 -1.10 19.94
CA ASP A 265 3.77 -0.62 21.15
C ASP A 265 2.93 0.47 21.84
N PHE A 266 1.64 0.15 22.10
CA PHE A 266 0.61 1.13 22.45
C PHE A 266 0.89 1.85 23.77
N ASP A 267 1.62 1.21 24.69
CA ASP A 267 2.04 1.79 25.97
C ASP A 267 3.48 2.33 25.97
N HIS A 268 4.16 2.25 24.82
CA HIS A 268 5.47 2.84 24.53
C HIS A 268 6.62 2.37 25.42
N ASP A 269 6.58 1.11 25.86
CA ASP A 269 7.65 0.52 26.68
C ASP A 269 8.72 -0.22 25.85
N GLY A 270 8.45 -0.43 24.55
CA GLY A 270 9.29 -1.12 23.59
C GLY A 270 9.26 -2.66 23.68
N ASN A 271 8.26 -3.23 24.35
CA ASN A 271 8.01 -4.66 24.50
C ASN A 271 6.79 -5.12 23.71
N PHE A 272 7.00 -5.44 22.44
CA PHE A 272 5.97 -5.97 21.55
C PHE A 272 5.44 -7.37 21.95
N ASN A 273 6.03 -8.06 22.94
CA ASN A 273 5.61 -9.42 23.31
C ASN A 273 4.77 -9.43 24.59
N GLU A 274 3.73 -8.60 24.61
CA GLU A 274 2.75 -8.53 25.68
C GLU A 274 1.34 -8.27 25.14
N PRO A 275 0.28 -8.52 25.92
CA PRO A 275 -1.09 -8.35 25.45
C PRO A 275 -1.51 -6.88 25.39
N ASP A 276 -2.22 -6.51 24.34
CA ASP A 276 -2.80 -5.17 24.16
C ASP A 276 -4.33 -5.15 24.29
N GLY A 277 -4.94 -6.32 24.51
CA GLY A 277 -6.39 -6.53 24.63
C GLY A 277 -7.07 -6.94 23.32
N TYR A 278 -6.33 -7.01 22.22
CA TYR A 278 -6.81 -7.44 20.91
C TYR A 278 -6.29 -8.85 20.57
N ILE A 279 -7.05 -9.58 19.76
CA ILE A 279 -6.58 -10.83 19.15
C ILE A 279 -5.51 -10.50 18.10
N ASP A 280 -4.29 -11.02 18.27
CA ASP A 280 -3.10 -10.76 17.44
C ASP A 280 -3.37 -10.95 15.94
N HIS A 281 -4.04 -12.07 15.61
CA HIS A 281 -4.35 -12.48 14.25
C HIS A 281 -5.76 -13.08 14.16
N PHE A 282 -6.70 -12.32 13.61
CA PHE A 282 -8.06 -12.78 13.35
C PHE A 282 -8.29 -12.94 11.84
N GLN A 283 -8.83 -14.09 11.43
CA GLN A 283 -9.23 -14.29 10.05
C GLN A 283 -10.66 -14.82 9.97
N ILE A 284 -11.36 -14.46 8.90
CA ILE A 284 -12.71 -14.93 8.64
C ILE A 284 -12.81 -15.51 7.23
N VAL A 285 -13.40 -16.70 7.12
CA VAL A 285 -13.74 -17.30 5.82
C VAL A 285 -15.24 -17.22 5.63
N HIS A 286 -15.69 -16.58 4.56
CA HIS A 286 -17.12 -16.49 4.25
C HIS A 286 -17.55 -17.57 3.25
N ALA A 287 -18.82 -17.99 3.31
CA ALA A 287 -19.40 -18.87 2.30
C ALA A 287 -19.56 -18.13 0.96
N GLY A 288 -19.45 -18.84 -0.17
CA GLY A 288 -19.50 -18.21 -1.50
C GLY A 288 -18.13 -17.87 -2.09
N GLY A 289 -18.12 -17.42 -3.35
CA GLY A 289 -16.92 -17.03 -4.08
C GLY A 289 -16.53 -15.58 -3.85
N ASP A 290 -15.33 -15.23 -4.29
CA ASP A 290 -14.77 -13.88 -4.22
C ASP A 290 -15.44 -12.93 -5.21
N GLU A 291 -15.67 -11.68 -4.81
CA GLU A 291 -16.05 -10.62 -5.74
C GLU A 291 -14.94 -10.36 -6.78
N ALA A 292 -13.65 -10.46 -6.38
CA ALA A 292 -12.50 -10.24 -7.24
C ALA A 292 -12.42 -11.24 -8.41
N ASP A 293 -13.00 -12.44 -8.23
CA ASP A 293 -13.10 -13.49 -9.24
C ASP A 293 -14.45 -13.48 -9.98
N GLY A 294 -15.31 -12.52 -9.67
CA GLY A 294 -16.61 -12.32 -10.32
C GLY A 294 -17.62 -13.40 -9.93
N ASP A 295 -17.91 -13.56 -8.64
CA ASP A 295 -18.90 -14.53 -8.15
C ASP A 295 -20.20 -14.48 -8.98
N PRO A 296 -20.59 -15.58 -9.64
CA PRO A 296 -21.69 -15.59 -10.60
C PRO A 296 -23.09 -15.57 -9.95
N HIS A 297 -23.17 -15.69 -8.63
CA HIS A 297 -24.41 -15.80 -7.87
C HIS A 297 -24.73 -14.54 -7.09
N GLN A 298 -23.74 -14.05 -6.36
CA GLN A 298 -23.86 -12.92 -5.46
C GLN A 298 -23.40 -11.64 -6.14
N GLY A 299 -22.64 -11.67 -7.25
CA GLY A 299 -22.32 -10.47 -8.02
C GLY A 299 -21.74 -9.35 -7.14
N GLU A 300 -22.27 -8.13 -7.23
CA GLU A 300 -21.89 -7.00 -6.35
C GLU A 300 -22.19 -7.19 -4.86
N ASP A 301 -22.97 -8.20 -4.46
CA ASP A 301 -23.20 -8.54 -3.05
C ASP A 301 -22.12 -9.47 -2.49
N ALA A 302 -21.28 -10.07 -3.35
CA ALA A 302 -20.15 -10.90 -2.93
C ALA A 302 -19.12 -10.06 -2.18
N ILE A 303 -18.36 -10.68 -1.29
CA ILE A 303 -17.28 -10.00 -0.56
C ILE A 303 -15.97 -10.13 -1.36
N TRP A 304 -15.28 -9.00 -1.55
CA TRP A 304 -13.90 -8.96 -2.05
C TRP A 304 -12.92 -9.34 -0.93
N SER A 305 -11.96 -10.25 -1.17
CA SER A 305 -10.93 -10.61 -0.18
C SER A 305 -10.03 -9.43 0.21
N HIS A 306 -9.85 -9.17 1.50
CA HIS A 306 -9.02 -8.06 1.94
C HIS A 306 -8.53 -8.20 3.39
N ARG A 307 -7.61 -7.32 3.75
CA ARG A 307 -7.18 -7.03 5.12
C ARG A 307 -7.63 -5.62 5.52
N TRP A 308 -8.22 -5.48 6.71
CA TRP A 308 -8.61 -4.17 7.25
C TRP A 308 -8.68 -4.14 8.77
N LYS A 309 -9.11 -3.01 9.33
CA LYS A 309 -9.34 -2.80 10.76
C LYS A 309 -10.79 -2.38 11.01
N ALA A 310 -11.53 -3.25 11.69
CA ALA A 310 -12.94 -3.05 11.97
C ALA A 310 -13.16 -1.92 12.99
N PHE A 311 -14.18 -1.09 12.74
CA PHE A 311 -14.66 -0.05 13.67
C PHE A 311 -13.59 0.95 14.13
N GLN A 312 -12.61 1.25 13.29
CA GLN A 312 -11.60 2.27 13.56
C GLN A 312 -12.23 3.67 13.72
N GLY A 313 -11.61 4.52 14.56
CA GLY A 313 -12.08 5.91 14.79
C GLY A 313 -13.36 6.05 15.64
N THR A 314 -13.92 4.96 16.16
CA THR A 314 -15.16 4.98 16.96
C THR A 314 -14.96 5.36 18.43
N GLY A 315 -13.73 5.27 18.95
CA GLY A 315 -13.41 5.44 20.37
C GLY A 315 -13.82 4.26 21.26
N GLU A 316 -14.23 3.15 20.65
CA GLU A 316 -14.44 1.85 21.28
C GLU A 316 -13.12 1.04 21.34
N GLY A 317 -13.12 -0.06 22.09
CA GLY A 317 -11.96 -0.94 22.26
C GLY A 317 -11.74 -1.41 23.71
N PRO A 318 -10.67 -2.18 23.97
CA PRO A 318 -10.19 -2.49 25.31
C PRO A 318 -10.12 -1.25 26.22
N ALA A 319 -10.30 -1.46 27.53
CA ALA A 319 -10.44 -0.36 28.48
C ALA A 319 -9.24 0.62 28.51
N SER A 320 -8.03 0.10 28.25
CA SER A 320 -6.75 0.84 28.23
C SER A 320 -6.26 1.18 26.83
N ASN A 321 -6.83 0.59 25.79
CA ASN A 321 -6.38 0.71 24.40
C ASN A 321 -7.61 0.84 23.49
N LYS A 322 -8.10 2.07 23.29
CA LYS A 322 -9.40 2.33 22.62
C LYS A 322 -9.21 2.62 21.13
N ASP A 323 -8.84 1.58 20.41
CA ASP A 323 -8.36 1.68 19.03
C ASP A 323 -9.36 1.07 18.02
N GLY A 324 -10.63 0.99 18.40
CA GLY A 324 -11.71 0.42 17.59
C GLY A 324 -11.92 -1.07 17.85
N GLY A 325 -12.52 -1.76 16.87
CA GLY A 325 -12.83 -3.18 16.91
C GLY A 325 -14.20 -3.52 17.49
N THR A 326 -14.41 -4.82 17.68
CA THR A 326 -15.62 -5.39 18.30
C THR A 326 -15.24 -6.36 19.43
N GLN A 327 -16.00 -6.34 20.52
CA GLN A 327 -15.72 -7.17 21.69
C GLN A 327 -16.20 -8.60 21.47
N ILE A 328 -15.40 -9.58 21.87
CA ILE A 328 -15.82 -10.98 21.88
C ILE A 328 -16.71 -11.24 23.10
N GLY A 329 -18.03 -11.22 22.91
CA GLY A 329 -19.00 -11.37 24.01
C GLY A 329 -18.78 -10.32 25.10
N THR A 330 -18.70 -10.73 26.36
CA THR A 330 -18.26 -9.84 27.47
C THR A 330 -16.90 -10.22 28.05
N THR A 331 -16.06 -10.89 27.26
CA THR A 331 -14.77 -11.45 27.71
C THR A 331 -13.72 -10.39 28.08
N GLY A 332 -13.82 -9.18 27.50
CA GLY A 332 -12.79 -8.15 27.59
C GLY A 332 -11.74 -8.19 26.49
N LEU A 333 -11.74 -9.23 25.63
CA LEU A 333 -10.90 -9.31 24.43
C LEU A 333 -11.64 -8.76 23.22
N TRP A 334 -10.89 -8.20 22.27
CA TRP A 334 -11.43 -7.51 21.10
C TRP A 334 -10.81 -8.01 19.80
N VAL A 335 -11.53 -7.85 18.69
CA VAL A 335 -11.01 -8.04 17.33
C VAL A 335 -11.09 -6.70 16.61
N ALA A 336 -9.96 -6.22 16.10
CA ALA A 336 -9.88 -5.00 15.30
C ALA A 336 -9.34 -5.32 13.91
N ASP A 337 -8.04 -5.60 13.79
CA ASP A 337 -7.44 -6.06 12.54
C ASP A 337 -7.99 -7.44 12.16
N TYR A 338 -8.37 -7.59 10.89
CA TYR A 338 -8.87 -8.83 10.32
C TYR A 338 -8.43 -9.01 8.88
N THR A 339 -8.42 -10.25 8.44
CA THR A 339 -8.42 -10.59 7.02
C THR A 339 -9.64 -11.43 6.67
N ILE A 340 -10.20 -11.26 5.48
CA ILE A 340 -11.37 -11.99 5.00
C ILE A 340 -11.08 -12.69 3.67
N GLN A 341 -11.47 -13.96 3.54
CA GLN A 341 -11.28 -14.77 2.33
C GLN A 341 -12.54 -15.58 1.96
N PRO A 342 -12.73 -15.95 0.69
CA PRO A 342 -13.86 -16.75 0.21
C PRO A 342 -13.72 -18.23 0.54
N GLU A 343 -14.84 -18.95 0.42
CA GLU A 343 -14.94 -20.38 0.67
C GLU A 343 -14.01 -21.20 -0.23
N ASN A 344 -13.87 -20.79 -1.50
CA ASN A 344 -13.01 -21.45 -2.47
C ASN A 344 -11.63 -20.79 -2.61
N GLY A 345 -11.17 -20.04 -1.60
CA GLY A 345 -9.82 -19.48 -1.58
C GLY A 345 -8.75 -20.57 -1.73
N GLY A 346 -7.80 -20.36 -2.63
CA GLY A 346 -6.57 -21.16 -2.68
C GLY A 346 -5.57 -20.69 -1.61
N VAL A 347 -4.57 -21.53 -1.28
CA VAL A 347 -3.54 -21.20 -0.27
C VAL A 347 -2.84 -19.86 -0.56
N SER A 348 -2.76 -19.46 -1.83
CA SER A 348 -2.17 -18.18 -2.24
C SER A 348 -2.87 -16.99 -1.64
N VAL A 349 -4.21 -16.99 -1.61
CA VAL A 349 -5.01 -15.88 -1.06
C VAL A 349 -4.81 -15.80 0.45
N PHE A 350 -4.98 -16.92 1.16
CA PHE A 350 -4.75 -16.96 2.61
C PHE A 350 -3.33 -16.53 3.02
N ALA A 351 -2.31 -16.91 2.24
CA ALA A 351 -0.94 -16.51 2.51
C ALA A 351 -0.71 -15.02 2.21
N HIS A 352 -1.28 -14.50 1.12
CA HIS A 352 -1.21 -13.10 0.72
C HIS A 352 -1.84 -12.18 1.77
N GLU A 353 -3.07 -12.46 2.17
CA GLU A 353 -3.79 -11.70 3.20
C GLU A 353 -3.05 -11.71 4.54
N TYR A 354 -2.47 -12.87 4.92
CA TYR A 354 -1.63 -12.93 6.10
C TYR A 354 -0.33 -12.13 5.97
N GLY A 355 0.14 -11.87 4.74
CA GLY A 355 1.28 -10.99 4.47
C GLY A 355 0.99 -9.55 4.88
N HIS A 356 -0.23 -9.06 4.58
CA HIS A 356 -0.71 -7.76 5.06
C HIS A 356 -0.85 -7.73 6.58
N ASP A 357 -1.30 -8.81 7.19
CA ASP A 357 -1.36 -8.92 8.63
C ASP A 357 0.04 -8.82 9.29
N LEU A 358 1.09 -9.25 8.60
CA LEU A 358 2.49 -9.04 9.02
C LEU A 358 3.07 -7.66 8.64
N GLY A 359 2.30 -6.82 7.95
CA GLY A 359 2.67 -5.44 7.60
C GLY A 359 3.34 -5.28 6.24
N LEU A 360 3.17 -6.24 5.32
CA LEU A 360 3.59 -6.06 3.93
C LEU A 360 2.50 -5.32 3.14
N PRO A 361 2.83 -4.30 2.33
CA PRO A 361 1.88 -3.67 1.42
C PRO A 361 1.65 -4.53 0.17
N ASP A 362 0.61 -4.18 -0.58
CA ASP A 362 0.47 -4.61 -1.97
C ASP A 362 1.59 -4.07 -2.85
N HIS A 363 2.05 -4.91 -3.77
CA HIS A 363 3.09 -4.56 -4.75
C HIS A 363 2.57 -4.46 -6.18
N TYR A 364 1.30 -4.75 -6.45
CA TYR A 364 0.68 -4.41 -7.73
C TYR A 364 0.27 -2.93 -7.76
N ASP A 365 -0.22 -2.44 -8.90
CA ASP A 365 -0.72 -1.08 -9.04
C ASP A 365 -2.11 -1.00 -8.36
N THR A 366 -2.17 -0.39 -7.19
CA THR A 366 -3.39 -0.27 -6.36
C THR A 366 -4.27 0.90 -6.75
N ALA A 367 -3.78 1.80 -7.63
CA ALA A 367 -4.55 2.91 -8.20
C ALA A 367 -5.51 2.47 -9.34
N GLY A 368 -5.66 1.16 -9.57
CA GLY A 368 -6.49 0.62 -10.65
C GLY A 368 -5.84 0.69 -12.03
N GLY A 369 -4.51 0.87 -12.07
CA GLY A 369 -3.71 0.85 -13.27
C GLY A 369 -3.53 -0.55 -13.88
N PRO A 370 -2.94 -0.65 -15.09
CA PRO A 370 -2.58 -1.93 -15.68
C PRO A 370 -1.44 -2.61 -14.89
N ASP A 371 -1.11 -3.86 -15.26
CA ASP A 371 0.03 -4.59 -14.67
C ASP A 371 1.31 -3.73 -14.60
N ASN A 372 1.95 -3.74 -13.42
CA ASN A 372 3.25 -3.13 -13.18
C ASN A 372 4.42 -4.14 -13.33
N ALA A 373 5.65 -3.68 -13.11
CA ALA A 373 6.86 -4.48 -13.26
C ALA A 373 6.99 -5.65 -12.26
N VAL A 374 6.18 -5.69 -11.19
CA VAL A 374 6.30 -6.71 -10.13
C VAL A 374 5.71 -8.05 -10.56
N SER A 375 4.49 -8.06 -11.09
CA SER A 375 3.87 -9.26 -11.68
C SER A 375 3.92 -10.49 -10.74
N TRP A 376 4.46 -11.65 -11.17
CA TRP A 376 4.55 -12.88 -10.34
C TRP A 376 5.80 -12.98 -9.46
N TRP A 377 6.61 -11.92 -9.35
CA TRP A 377 7.89 -12.02 -8.62
C TRP A 377 7.76 -12.08 -7.09
N THR A 378 6.57 -11.82 -6.54
CA THR A 378 6.30 -11.86 -5.10
C THR A 378 4.86 -12.27 -4.80
N LEU A 379 4.64 -12.87 -3.62
CA LEU A 379 3.32 -13.11 -3.03
C LEU A 379 2.46 -11.85 -2.96
N MET A 380 3.06 -10.69 -2.70
CA MET A 380 2.31 -9.43 -2.49
C MET A 380 1.90 -8.75 -3.80
N ALA A 381 2.07 -9.42 -4.94
CA ALA A 381 1.61 -8.96 -6.25
C ALA A 381 0.69 -10.02 -6.86
N GLN A 382 0.90 -10.41 -8.12
CA GLN A 382 0.19 -11.55 -8.67
C GLN A 382 0.78 -12.86 -8.14
N SER A 383 0.16 -13.45 -7.12
CA SER A 383 0.73 -14.63 -6.46
C SER A 383 0.10 -15.96 -6.85
N ARG A 384 -1.05 -15.90 -7.53
CA ARG A 384 -1.84 -17.09 -7.87
C ARG A 384 -1.07 -17.92 -8.89
N THR A 385 -0.51 -19.02 -8.44
CA THR A 385 0.20 -19.99 -9.29
C THR A 385 -0.44 -21.37 -9.12
N SER A 386 0.04 -22.34 -9.89
CA SER A 386 -0.44 -23.72 -9.85
C SER A 386 0.69 -24.70 -10.13
N ASP A 387 0.56 -25.93 -9.64
CA ASP A 387 1.31 -27.08 -10.13
C ASP A 387 0.66 -27.59 -11.43
N THR A 388 1.44 -28.28 -12.25
CA THR A 388 1.03 -28.98 -13.48
C THR A 388 -0.11 -29.97 -13.27
N SER A 389 -0.28 -30.52 -12.06
CA SER A 389 -1.37 -31.44 -11.73
C SER A 389 -2.64 -30.75 -11.22
N ASP A 390 -2.56 -29.47 -10.89
CA ASP A 390 -3.69 -28.74 -10.33
C ASP A 390 -4.72 -28.42 -11.42
N GLN A 391 -5.99 -28.35 -11.04
CA GLN A 391 -7.11 -28.05 -11.95
C GLN A 391 -7.66 -26.63 -11.75
N ALA A 392 -6.88 -25.76 -11.13
CA ALA A 392 -7.25 -24.40 -10.76
C ALA A 392 -6.00 -23.54 -10.53
N ILE A 393 -6.13 -22.22 -10.75
CA ILE A 393 -5.11 -21.23 -10.39
C ILE A 393 -5.20 -20.88 -8.89
N GLY A 394 -4.14 -20.31 -8.32
CA GLY A 394 -4.12 -19.86 -6.92
C GLY A 394 -4.08 -20.98 -5.87
N THR A 395 -4.09 -22.23 -6.32
CA THR A 395 -3.91 -23.42 -5.48
C THR A 395 -2.50 -23.51 -4.89
N ARG A 396 -1.54 -22.79 -5.49
CA ARG A 396 -0.16 -22.60 -5.03
C ARG A 396 0.18 -21.12 -4.96
N ALA A 397 1.17 -20.78 -4.14
CA ALA A 397 1.68 -19.42 -3.95
C ALA A 397 3.08 -19.23 -4.56
N ALA A 398 3.43 -18.01 -4.97
CA ALA A 398 4.82 -17.62 -5.25
C ALA A 398 5.60 -17.31 -3.95
N ASP A 399 6.93 -17.37 -3.98
CA ASP A 399 7.76 -16.92 -2.83
C ASP A 399 7.57 -15.41 -2.57
N LEU A 400 7.81 -14.98 -1.33
CA LEU A 400 7.95 -13.55 -1.00
C LEU A 400 9.15 -12.96 -1.74
N GLY A 401 9.06 -11.69 -2.13
CA GLY A 401 10.16 -10.95 -2.73
C GLY A 401 11.32 -10.74 -1.75
N ALA A 402 12.50 -10.38 -2.26
CA ALA A 402 13.66 -10.13 -1.41
C ALA A 402 13.44 -8.93 -0.47
N TRP A 403 12.73 -7.90 -0.94
CA TRP A 403 12.34 -6.77 -0.10
C TRP A 403 11.35 -7.19 0.98
N ASP A 404 10.36 -8.02 0.67
CA ASP A 404 9.40 -8.52 1.66
C ASP A 404 10.10 -9.31 2.77
N LYS A 405 10.98 -10.24 2.39
CA LYS A 405 11.82 -10.97 3.35
C LYS A 405 12.71 -10.02 4.15
N LEU A 406 13.24 -8.96 3.54
CA LEU A 406 14.03 -7.95 4.25
C LEU A 406 13.18 -7.21 5.28
N GLN A 407 11.97 -6.75 4.91
CA GLN A 407 11.03 -6.10 5.81
C GLN A 407 10.72 -6.99 6.99
N LEU A 408 10.40 -8.27 6.78
CA LEU A 408 10.08 -9.20 7.87
C LEU A 408 11.29 -9.67 8.71
N GLY A 409 12.51 -9.23 8.36
CA GLY A 409 13.74 -9.68 9.02
C GLY A 409 14.14 -11.11 8.64
N TRP A 410 13.58 -11.63 7.55
CA TRP A 410 13.75 -12.99 7.04
C TRP A 410 14.76 -13.12 5.90
N LEU A 411 15.24 -12.03 5.30
CA LEU A 411 16.29 -12.11 4.28
C LEU A 411 17.67 -12.31 4.94
N ASP A 412 18.43 -13.31 4.50
CA ASP A 412 19.88 -13.41 4.74
C ASP A 412 20.64 -12.74 3.58
N TYR A 413 21.37 -11.66 3.87
CA TYR A 413 21.98 -10.81 2.85
C TYR A 413 23.36 -10.29 3.23
N GLU A 414 24.13 -9.91 2.21
CA GLU A 414 25.37 -9.15 2.35
C GLU A 414 25.15 -7.69 1.92
N ILE A 415 25.86 -6.74 2.55
CA ILE A 415 25.85 -5.33 2.13
C ILE A 415 27.11 -5.04 1.30
N VAL A 416 26.92 -4.44 0.13
CA VAL A 416 28.02 -3.92 -0.69
C VAL A 416 27.68 -2.49 -1.12
N PRO A 417 28.19 -1.45 -0.43
CA PRO A 417 27.91 -0.07 -0.80
C PRO A 417 28.34 0.27 -2.23
N ALA A 418 27.60 1.17 -2.88
CA ALA A 418 27.94 1.67 -4.20
C ALA A 418 29.41 2.17 -4.27
N GLY A 419 30.06 1.93 -5.41
CA GLY A 419 31.48 2.23 -5.61
C GLY A 419 32.47 1.20 -5.05
N GLN A 420 32.03 0.23 -4.23
CA GLN A 420 32.88 -0.89 -3.83
C GLN A 420 32.87 -2.02 -4.87
N THR A 421 33.91 -2.86 -4.84
CA THR A 421 33.98 -4.09 -5.63
C THR A 421 34.06 -5.30 -4.71
N ARG A 422 33.12 -6.24 -4.85
CA ARG A 422 33.10 -7.49 -4.09
C ARG A 422 32.61 -8.64 -4.96
N THR A 423 33.17 -9.82 -4.74
CA THR A 423 32.67 -11.08 -5.32
C THR A 423 32.02 -11.88 -4.21
N LEU A 424 30.82 -12.38 -4.45
CA LEU A 424 30.00 -13.10 -3.48
C LEU A 424 29.54 -14.43 -4.11
N ASP A 425 29.46 -15.45 -3.27
CA ASP A 425 28.72 -16.68 -3.58
C ASP A 425 27.38 -16.60 -2.85
N LEU A 426 26.29 -16.48 -3.61
CA LEU A 426 24.92 -16.47 -3.11
C LEU A 426 24.34 -17.89 -3.07
N GLY A 427 23.51 -18.14 -2.06
CA GLY A 427 22.61 -19.28 -1.98
C GLY A 427 21.29 -19.00 -2.73
N PRO A 428 20.33 -19.94 -2.66
CA PRO A 428 18.99 -19.72 -3.22
C PRO A 428 18.21 -18.66 -2.44
N HIS A 429 17.34 -17.93 -3.13
CA HIS A 429 16.39 -16.98 -2.53
C HIS A 429 15.35 -17.66 -1.64
N GLU A 430 15.04 -18.93 -1.93
CA GLU A 430 13.88 -19.60 -1.37
C GLU A 430 14.08 -20.08 0.07
N TYR A 431 15.33 -20.24 0.51
CA TYR A 431 15.67 -20.67 1.88
C TYR A 431 17.10 -20.29 2.28
N ASN A 432 17.34 -20.14 3.58
CA ASN A 432 18.66 -19.86 4.13
C ASN A 432 19.61 -21.04 3.93
N SER A 433 20.84 -20.73 3.54
CA SER A 433 21.92 -21.68 3.42
C SER A 433 23.15 -21.19 4.18
N ALA A 434 24.31 -21.83 4.02
CA ALA A 434 25.57 -21.28 4.53
C ALA A 434 26.03 -20.01 3.76
N LYS A 435 25.36 -19.70 2.65
CA LYS A 435 25.58 -18.52 1.81
C LYS A 435 24.36 -17.62 1.89
N ALA A 436 24.60 -16.31 1.89
CA ALA A 436 23.56 -15.30 1.82
C ALA A 436 22.65 -15.49 0.60
N GLN A 437 21.36 -15.25 0.75
CA GLN A 437 20.35 -15.34 -0.31
C GLN A 437 20.48 -14.20 -1.32
N GLY A 438 20.94 -13.03 -0.86
CA GLY A 438 21.04 -11.85 -1.69
C GLY A 438 22.12 -10.85 -1.27
N VAL A 439 22.15 -9.74 -2.00
CA VAL A 439 23.00 -8.58 -1.72
C VAL A 439 22.14 -7.32 -1.74
N VAL A 440 22.38 -6.44 -0.77
CA VAL A 440 21.82 -5.08 -0.74
C VAL A 440 22.95 -4.10 -1.05
N VAL A 441 22.68 -3.19 -1.98
CA VAL A 441 23.63 -2.15 -2.43
C VAL A 441 23.05 -0.78 -2.06
N PRO A 442 23.44 -0.21 -0.91
CA PRO A 442 23.14 1.18 -0.56
C PRO A 442 23.74 2.14 -1.59
N LEU A 443 22.93 3.08 -2.04
CA LEU A 443 23.29 4.08 -3.06
C LEU A 443 23.43 5.48 -2.41
N PRO A 444 24.11 6.45 -3.05
CA PRO A 444 24.13 7.83 -2.58
C PRO A 444 22.71 8.42 -2.60
N GLN A 445 22.30 9.12 -1.54
CA GLN A 445 20.93 9.62 -1.41
C GLN A 445 20.39 10.32 -2.68
N LYS A 446 19.18 9.94 -3.07
CA LYS A 446 18.43 10.53 -4.17
C LYS A 446 17.92 11.91 -3.76
N THR A 447 18.18 12.92 -4.58
CA THR A 447 17.58 14.25 -4.42
C THR A 447 16.25 14.32 -5.15
N VAL A 448 15.19 14.68 -4.44
CA VAL A 448 13.87 14.96 -5.01
C VAL A 448 13.55 16.43 -4.78
N THR A 449 13.36 17.17 -5.87
CA THR A 449 13.04 18.60 -5.86
C THR A 449 11.53 18.78 -5.92
N HIS A 450 10.99 19.48 -4.94
CA HIS A 450 9.57 19.87 -4.85
C HIS A 450 9.43 21.32 -5.31
N ASP A 451 8.63 21.55 -6.36
CA ASP A 451 8.26 22.91 -6.78
C ASP A 451 6.97 23.32 -6.10
N VAL A 452 7.08 24.21 -5.14
CA VAL A 452 5.92 24.71 -4.41
C VAL A 452 5.41 26.03 -4.96
N GLY A 453 6.06 26.64 -5.96
CA GLY A 453 5.71 27.95 -6.51
C GLY A 453 6.32 29.14 -5.78
N ALA A 454 6.61 30.24 -6.49
CA ALA A 454 7.34 31.38 -5.96
C ALA A 454 6.61 32.12 -4.79
N PRO A 455 7.35 32.63 -3.78
CA PRO A 455 6.79 33.50 -2.73
C PRO A 455 6.10 34.76 -3.27
N ALA A 456 5.19 35.34 -2.49
CA ALA A 456 4.51 36.59 -2.86
C ALA A 456 5.48 37.77 -2.85
N ALA A 457 6.43 37.77 -1.91
CA ALA A 457 7.55 38.68 -1.84
C ALA A 457 8.79 37.95 -1.28
N GLY A 458 9.97 38.55 -1.46
CA GLY A 458 11.20 37.98 -0.88
C GLY A 458 11.65 36.67 -1.55
N ALA A 459 12.34 35.85 -0.78
CA ALA A 459 12.92 34.56 -1.18
C ALA A 459 12.24 33.36 -0.50
N LYS A 460 11.42 33.58 0.54
CA LYS A 460 10.73 32.52 1.29
C LYS A 460 9.26 32.84 1.52
N GLN A 461 8.50 31.80 1.84
CA GLN A 461 7.10 31.83 2.23
C GLN A 461 6.86 30.79 3.34
N TRP A 462 5.80 30.96 4.13
CA TRP A 462 5.35 29.91 5.04
C TRP A 462 4.47 28.91 4.29
N TRP A 463 4.76 27.63 4.42
CA TRP A 463 3.97 26.51 3.90
C TRP A 463 3.57 25.58 5.05
N SER A 464 2.34 25.09 5.00
CA SER A 464 1.78 24.20 6.02
C SER A 464 2.35 22.77 6.01
N GLY A 465 3.04 22.38 4.94
CA GLY A 465 3.25 20.97 4.62
C GLY A 465 2.05 20.39 3.85
N THR A 466 2.22 19.15 3.41
CA THR A 466 1.22 18.28 2.76
C THR A 466 1.24 16.89 3.40
N GLY A 467 0.13 16.16 3.26
CA GLY A 467 -0.05 14.83 3.84
C GLY A 467 -1.45 14.60 4.43
N ASN A 468 -1.74 13.34 4.72
CA ASN A 468 -2.98 12.89 5.33
C ASN A 468 -2.93 12.95 6.88
N ASP A 469 -4.10 13.09 7.51
CA ASP A 469 -4.31 13.15 8.97
C ASP A 469 -3.43 14.19 9.70
N LEU A 470 -3.13 15.32 9.05
CA LEU A 470 -2.30 16.38 9.59
C LEU A 470 -3.06 17.28 10.58
N ASP A 471 -2.32 17.82 11.56
CA ASP A 471 -2.76 18.94 12.41
C ASP A 471 -1.60 19.93 12.62
N ASN A 472 -1.21 20.58 11.53
CA ASN A 472 -0.05 21.45 11.46
C ASN A 472 -0.40 22.88 11.89
N THR A 473 0.41 23.48 12.75
CA THR A 473 0.13 24.81 13.31
C THR A 473 1.33 25.76 13.25
N LEU A 474 1.05 27.04 13.01
CA LEU A 474 2.00 28.16 13.13
C LEU A 474 1.43 29.16 14.13
N THR A 475 1.99 29.21 15.33
CA THR A 475 1.41 29.95 16.48
C THR A 475 2.31 31.06 16.98
N ARG A 476 1.75 32.24 17.33
CA ARG A 476 2.48 33.39 17.89
C ARG A 476 1.68 34.11 18.97
N SER A 477 2.37 34.61 19.98
CA SER A 477 1.78 35.56 20.95
C SER A 477 1.71 36.98 20.38
N VAL A 478 0.54 37.61 20.40
CA VAL A 478 0.30 38.94 19.85
C VAL A 478 -0.38 39.82 20.90
N ALA A 479 0.26 40.92 21.28
CA ALA A 479 -0.38 41.99 22.04
C ALA A 479 -1.23 42.84 21.08
N VAL A 480 -2.55 42.72 21.18
CA VAL A 480 -3.51 43.44 20.32
C VAL A 480 -3.72 44.83 20.90
N PRO A 481 -3.30 45.92 20.23
CA PRO A 481 -3.45 47.26 20.77
C PRO A 481 -4.93 47.66 20.85
N ALA A 482 -5.21 48.71 21.63
CA ALA A 482 -6.54 49.31 21.66
C ALA A 482 -6.92 49.85 20.26
N GLY A 483 -8.20 49.77 19.89
CA GLY A 483 -8.71 50.24 18.60
C GLY A 483 -8.75 49.15 17.52
N THR A 484 -8.99 49.57 16.27
CA THR A 484 -9.15 48.65 15.14
C THR A 484 -7.83 48.00 14.78
N THR A 485 -7.75 46.68 14.99
CA THR A 485 -6.56 45.87 14.69
C THR A 485 -6.92 44.78 13.70
N THR A 486 -6.11 44.61 12.67
CA THR A 486 -6.36 43.69 11.56
C THR A 486 -5.14 42.85 11.27
N LEU A 487 -5.32 41.55 11.09
CA LEU A 487 -4.33 40.66 10.51
C LEU A 487 -4.50 40.66 8.99
N THR A 488 -3.40 40.83 8.27
CA THR A 488 -3.34 40.77 6.80
C THR A 488 -2.18 39.90 6.35
N PHE A 489 -2.34 39.14 5.27
CA PHE A 489 -1.27 38.37 4.63
C PHE A 489 -1.62 38.11 3.15
N GLN A 490 -0.66 37.67 2.35
CA GLN A 490 -0.91 37.07 1.04
C GLN A 490 -1.11 35.57 1.22
N ALA A 491 -2.18 35.03 0.62
CA ALA A 491 -2.57 33.64 0.74
C ALA A 491 -2.74 32.99 -0.64
N ARG A 492 -2.26 31.77 -0.78
CA ARG A 492 -2.67 30.83 -1.84
C ARG A 492 -2.76 29.44 -1.22
N TRP A 493 -3.53 28.53 -1.82
CA TRP A 493 -3.77 27.24 -1.21
C TRP A 493 -4.27 26.22 -2.23
N ASN A 494 -3.99 24.96 -1.95
CA ASN A 494 -4.56 23.80 -2.62
C ASN A 494 -4.98 22.81 -1.53
N ILE A 495 -6.24 22.91 -1.13
CA ILE A 495 -6.81 22.22 0.03
C ILE A 495 -8.05 21.50 -0.46
N GLU A 496 -8.24 20.23 -0.11
CA GLU A 496 -9.41 19.46 -0.55
C GLU A 496 -10.73 20.20 -0.19
N ASP A 497 -11.69 20.25 -1.10
CA ASP A 497 -13.04 20.79 -0.86
C ASP A 497 -14.10 19.72 -1.14
N CYS A 498 -14.60 19.11 -0.08
CA CYS A 498 -15.63 18.07 -0.13
C CYS A 498 -17.06 18.64 -0.10
N GLY A 499 -17.21 19.92 -0.43
CA GLY A 499 -18.48 20.62 -0.48
C GLY A 499 -19.11 20.79 0.89
N THR A 500 -20.19 20.07 1.16
CA THR A 500 -20.91 20.16 2.44
C THR A 500 -20.36 19.21 3.51
N THR A 501 -19.46 18.30 3.12
CA THR A 501 -18.82 17.35 4.03
C THR A 501 -17.53 17.99 4.55
N PRO A 502 -17.28 18.01 5.87
CA PRO A 502 -16.00 18.45 6.40
C PRO A 502 -14.87 17.48 6.00
N CYS A 503 -13.81 17.99 5.39
CA CYS A 503 -12.54 17.29 5.14
C CYS A 503 -11.37 18.21 5.52
N ASP A 504 -10.60 18.69 4.54
CA ASP A 504 -9.44 19.53 4.78
C ASP A 504 -9.77 21.01 5.00
N TYR A 505 -9.05 21.64 5.94
CA TYR A 505 -9.20 23.07 6.19
C TYR A 505 -7.92 23.77 6.65
N GLY A 506 -7.69 24.96 6.10
CA GLY A 506 -6.89 26.01 6.70
C GLY A 506 -7.74 26.87 7.64
N TYR A 507 -7.20 27.27 8.79
CA TYR A 507 -7.86 28.16 9.74
C TYR A 507 -6.95 29.29 10.21
N VAL A 508 -7.56 30.44 10.49
CA VAL A 508 -6.99 31.45 11.38
C VAL A 508 -7.72 31.38 12.70
N GLU A 509 -6.98 31.11 13.77
CA GLU A 509 -7.55 30.92 15.11
C GLU A 509 -6.92 31.88 16.13
N VAL A 510 -7.73 32.26 17.12
CA VAL A 510 -7.29 33.10 18.24
C VAL A 510 -7.68 32.46 19.56
N ASP A 511 -6.73 32.40 20.49
CA ASP A 511 -6.97 32.06 21.90
C ASP A 511 -6.74 33.29 22.79
N ASP A 512 -7.80 33.72 23.48
CA ASP A 512 -7.79 34.83 24.43
C ASP A 512 -7.77 34.38 25.90
N GLY A 513 -7.36 33.13 26.15
CA GLY A 513 -7.40 32.44 27.44
C GLY A 513 -8.60 31.52 27.62
N THR A 514 -9.39 31.29 26.56
CA THR A 514 -10.59 30.43 26.57
C THR A 514 -10.51 29.27 25.57
N GLY A 515 -9.34 29.03 24.99
CA GLY A 515 -9.09 28.06 23.93
C GLY A 515 -9.13 28.68 22.54
N PHE A 516 -8.47 28.03 21.59
CA PHE A 516 -8.43 28.47 20.19
C PHE A 516 -9.80 28.41 19.52
N LYS A 517 -10.17 29.48 18.82
CA LYS A 517 -11.40 29.58 18.03
C LYS A 517 -11.09 30.12 16.64
N ALA A 518 -11.59 29.46 15.60
CA ALA A 518 -11.48 29.94 14.23
C ALA A 518 -12.27 31.25 14.05
N ILE A 519 -11.65 32.25 13.45
CA ILE A 519 -12.23 33.57 13.19
C ILE A 519 -12.52 33.77 11.71
N LYS A 520 -13.60 34.50 11.41
CA LYS A 520 -14.00 34.81 10.03
C LYS A 520 -13.03 35.80 9.38
N GLY A 521 -12.71 35.58 8.12
CA GLY A 521 -11.88 36.49 7.30
C GLY A 521 -12.41 36.69 5.88
N SER A 522 -11.63 37.38 5.06
CA SER A 522 -11.96 37.65 3.65
C SER A 522 -11.89 36.43 2.74
N ILE A 523 -11.19 35.38 3.14
CA ILE A 523 -10.96 34.15 2.36
C ILE A 523 -11.62 32.91 2.97
N THR A 524 -12.34 33.05 4.09
CA THR A 524 -12.97 31.91 4.77
C THR A 524 -14.32 31.57 4.15
N LYS A 525 -14.63 30.28 4.02
CA LYS A 525 -15.94 29.73 3.66
C LYS A 525 -16.71 29.28 4.91
N GLU A 526 -17.35 28.10 4.87
CA GLU A 526 -18.16 27.56 5.95
C GLU A 526 -17.31 27.21 7.18
N GLY A 527 -17.87 27.34 8.39
CA GLY A 527 -17.15 27.05 9.63
C GLY A 527 -15.94 27.95 9.92
N ASN A 528 -15.76 29.06 9.19
CA ASN A 528 -14.54 29.89 9.17
C ASN A 528 -13.30 29.17 8.62
N GLY A 529 -13.48 28.05 7.90
CA GLY A 529 -12.39 27.33 7.23
C GLY A 529 -12.00 27.94 5.88
N ILE A 530 -10.83 27.56 5.40
CA ILE A 530 -10.27 27.87 4.08
C ILE A 530 -10.04 26.52 3.38
N ASP A 531 -10.63 26.34 2.21
CA ASP A 531 -10.63 25.10 1.44
C ASP A 531 -10.65 25.41 -0.07
N GLY A 532 -10.49 24.38 -0.89
CA GLY A 532 -10.46 24.43 -2.35
C GLY A 532 -9.12 24.88 -2.91
N TYR A 533 -9.14 25.36 -4.17
CA TYR A 533 -7.92 25.74 -4.88
C TYR A 533 -7.87 27.24 -5.21
N GLN A 534 -6.75 27.86 -4.88
CA GLN A 534 -6.41 29.24 -5.21
C GLN A 534 -4.96 29.32 -5.66
N ALA A 535 -4.73 29.28 -6.97
CA ALA A 535 -3.38 29.22 -7.56
C ALA A 535 -2.52 30.48 -7.30
N THR A 536 -3.14 31.67 -7.38
CA THR A 536 -2.43 32.95 -7.24
C THR A 536 -2.60 33.52 -5.85
N TYR A 537 -1.53 34.12 -5.32
CA TYR A 537 -1.60 34.89 -4.08
C TYR A 537 -2.70 35.95 -4.12
N THR A 538 -3.58 35.88 -3.13
CA THR A 538 -4.67 36.83 -2.89
C THR A 538 -4.53 37.47 -1.50
N PRO A 539 -4.85 38.76 -1.33
CA PRO A 539 -4.84 39.39 -0.02
C PRO A 539 -5.90 38.80 0.92
N ALA A 540 -5.46 38.33 2.09
CA ALA A 540 -6.29 37.85 3.18
C ALA A 540 -6.39 38.91 4.30
N THR A 541 -7.56 39.03 4.93
CA THR A 541 -7.82 40.02 5.99
C THR A 541 -8.73 39.44 7.07
N PHE A 542 -8.34 39.59 8.34
CA PHE A 542 -9.05 39.10 9.51
C PHE A 542 -9.10 40.18 10.60
N ASP A 543 -10.26 40.39 11.22
CA ASP A 543 -10.44 41.40 12.27
C ASP A 543 -10.05 40.85 13.65
N LEU A 544 -9.13 41.54 14.34
CA LEU A 544 -8.69 41.23 15.70
C LEU A 544 -9.25 42.23 16.73
N SER A 545 -10.10 43.18 16.32
CA SER A 545 -10.59 44.27 17.17
C SER A 545 -11.38 43.77 18.39
N ALA A 546 -11.99 42.57 18.31
CA ALA A 546 -12.66 41.93 19.46
C ALA A 546 -11.71 41.61 20.62
N TYR A 547 -10.39 41.57 20.36
CA TYR A 547 -9.34 41.26 21.33
C TYR A 547 -8.54 42.50 21.75
N ALA A 548 -8.98 43.71 21.36
CA ALA A 548 -8.30 44.96 21.66
C ALA A 548 -7.96 45.10 23.16
N GLY A 549 -6.69 45.39 23.45
CA GLY A 549 -6.15 45.52 24.81
C GLY A 549 -5.77 44.19 25.48
N LYS A 550 -5.95 43.04 24.82
CA LYS A 550 -5.51 41.73 25.31
C LYS A 550 -4.21 41.29 24.62
N THR A 551 -3.50 40.37 25.26
CA THR A 551 -2.51 39.53 24.59
C THR A 551 -3.16 38.19 24.26
N VAL A 552 -3.07 37.76 23.01
CA VAL A 552 -3.71 36.53 22.51
C VAL A 552 -2.68 35.62 21.84
N GLN A 553 -2.98 34.33 21.72
CA GLN A 553 -2.27 33.44 20.81
C GLN A 553 -2.97 33.46 19.46
N LEU A 554 -2.27 33.89 18.42
CA LEU A 554 -2.71 33.83 17.03
C LEU A 554 -2.14 32.56 16.38
N ARG A 555 -2.96 31.81 15.65
CA ARG A 555 -2.55 30.54 15.02
C ARG A 555 -3.06 30.44 13.59
N LEU A 556 -2.18 30.05 12.67
CA LEU A 556 -2.58 29.43 11.40
C LEU A 556 -2.57 27.91 11.63
N ARG A 557 -3.65 27.23 11.27
CA ARG A 557 -3.78 25.77 11.41
C ARG A 557 -4.14 25.18 10.06
N TYR A 558 -3.49 24.09 9.68
CA TYR A 558 -3.85 23.28 8.53
C TYR A 558 -4.15 21.88 9.05
N LYS A 559 -5.38 21.43 8.81
CA LYS A 559 -5.86 20.14 9.25
C LYS A 559 -6.37 19.37 8.04
N THR A 560 -5.91 18.13 7.89
CA THR A 560 -6.36 17.23 6.82
C THR A 560 -7.07 16.00 7.37
N ASP A 561 -7.84 15.34 6.52
CA ASP A 561 -8.34 13.99 6.79
C ASP A 561 -7.42 12.91 6.17
N GLY A 562 -7.87 11.66 6.21
CA GLY A 562 -7.11 10.51 5.69
C GLY A 562 -7.27 10.27 4.18
N ALA A 563 -7.91 11.19 3.44
CA ALA A 563 -8.30 10.99 2.05
C ALA A 563 -7.33 11.65 1.05
N ALA A 564 -7.83 12.53 0.18
CA ALA A 564 -7.07 13.07 -0.95
C ALA A 564 -6.31 14.34 -0.59
N GLU A 565 -5.05 14.43 -1.02
CA GLU A 565 -4.24 15.62 -0.80
C GLU A 565 -4.59 16.73 -1.79
N GLY A 566 -5.23 17.79 -1.30
CA GLY A 566 -5.52 18.98 -2.09
C GLY A 566 -6.61 18.80 -3.14
N GLN A 567 -6.90 19.87 -3.89
CA GLN A 567 -8.02 19.93 -4.81
C GLN A 567 -7.61 19.83 -6.29
N ASP A 568 -6.43 20.35 -6.63
CA ASP A 568 -5.84 20.31 -7.97
C ASP A 568 -4.56 19.44 -7.95
N PRO A 569 -4.54 18.28 -8.61
CA PRO A 569 -3.38 17.37 -8.58
C PRO A 569 -2.16 17.90 -9.35
N SER A 570 -2.29 19.02 -10.08
CA SER A 570 -1.17 19.66 -10.79
C SER A 570 -0.39 20.67 -9.94
N ALA A 571 -0.81 20.90 -8.70
CA ALA A 571 -0.19 21.85 -7.78
C ALA A 571 0.07 21.19 -6.42
N GLU A 572 1.15 21.60 -5.75
CA GLU A 572 1.44 21.12 -4.40
C GLU A 572 0.29 21.45 -3.43
N ALA A 573 -0.15 20.46 -2.67
CA ALA A 573 -1.17 20.62 -1.65
C ALA A 573 -0.69 21.44 -0.44
N GLY A 574 -1.65 21.96 0.32
CA GLY A 574 -1.44 22.73 1.53
C GLY A 574 -1.78 24.22 1.43
N PHE A 575 -1.44 24.94 2.51
CA PHE A 575 -1.72 26.34 2.73
C PHE A 575 -0.44 27.17 2.75
N PHE A 576 -0.39 28.22 1.93
CA PHE A 576 0.73 29.14 1.86
C PHE A 576 0.35 30.52 2.38
N ALA A 577 1.19 31.07 3.25
CA ALA A 577 1.06 32.41 3.80
C ALA A 577 2.36 33.20 3.66
N ASP A 578 2.26 34.43 3.21
CA ASP A 578 3.42 35.34 3.06
C ASP A 578 3.03 36.77 3.41
N GLU A 579 4.01 37.63 3.70
CA GLU A 579 3.81 39.04 4.08
C GLU A 579 2.80 39.22 5.23
N ILE A 580 2.87 38.36 6.25
CA ILE A 580 1.99 38.36 7.42
C ILE A 580 2.21 39.61 8.25
N LYS A 581 1.16 40.41 8.46
CA LYS A 581 1.19 41.68 9.19
C LYS A 581 0.01 41.79 10.13
N VAL A 582 0.25 42.25 11.35
CA VAL A 582 -0.82 42.78 12.20
C VAL A 582 -0.69 44.29 12.24
N VAL A 583 -1.76 44.99 11.88
CA VAL A 583 -1.81 46.44 11.75
C VAL A 583 -2.90 46.99 12.67
N ASN A 584 -2.56 48.01 13.47
CA ASN A 584 -3.51 48.79 14.26
C ASN A 584 -3.62 50.20 13.66
N GLY A 585 -4.75 50.49 13.02
CA GLY A 585 -4.89 51.69 12.18
C GLY A 585 -3.84 51.73 11.05
N THR A 586 -2.87 52.65 11.15
CA THR A 586 -1.73 52.76 10.21
C THR A 586 -0.42 52.19 10.76
N THR A 587 -0.42 51.72 12.02
CA THR A 587 0.79 51.25 12.70
C THR A 587 0.92 49.74 12.55
N THR A 588 2.05 49.28 12.03
CA THR A 588 2.37 47.85 12.00
C THR A 588 2.81 47.40 13.39
N VAL A 589 2.07 46.47 13.98
CA VAL A 589 2.38 45.83 15.27
C VAL A 589 3.51 44.81 15.06
N PHE A 590 3.41 43.99 14.02
CA PHE A 590 4.52 43.17 13.52
C PHE A 590 4.32 42.85 12.03
N ALA A 591 5.41 42.45 11.38
CA ALA A 591 5.45 41.95 10.01
C ALA A 591 6.40 40.75 9.92
N ASP A 592 6.06 39.78 9.08
CA ASP A 592 6.85 38.59 8.82
C ASP A 592 6.60 38.03 7.42
N GLY A 593 7.66 37.74 6.68
CA GLY A 593 7.63 37.13 5.34
C GLY A 593 8.50 35.87 5.28
N ALA A 594 8.61 35.12 6.38
CA ALA A 594 9.42 33.88 6.48
C ALA A 594 10.94 34.02 6.25
N GLU A 595 11.46 35.24 6.06
CA GLU A 595 12.88 35.47 5.74
C GLU A 595 13.83 35.28 6.92
N ASN A 596 13.35 35.47 8.15
CA ASN A 596 14.20 35.61 9.35
C ASN A 596 13.97 34.47 10.36
N GLY A 597 13.98 33.23 9.86
CA GLY A 597 13.72 32.03 10.66
C GLY A 597 12.31 32.07 11.25
N ALA A 598 12.14 31.55 12.48
CA ALA A 598 10.82 31.48 13.09
C ALA A 598 10.22 32.86 13.45
N ASN A 599 11.04 33.92 13.57
CA ASN A 599 10.60 35.30 13.91
C ASN A 599 9.58 35.38 15.08
N GLY A 600 9.69 34.51 16.09
CA GLY A 600 8.80 34.41 17.25
C GLY A 600 7.46 33.67 17.01
N TRP A 601 7.33 33.00 15.87
CA TRP A 601 6.39 31.90 15.68
C TRP A 601 6.92 30.62 16.32
N THR A 602 6.00 29.77 16.72
CA THR A 602 6.23 28.35 17.02
C THR A 602 5.56 27.56 15.91
N ALA A 603 6.37 26.90 15.08
CA ALA A 603 5.90 26.04 14.00
C ALA A 603 5.84 24.58 14.47
N ASN A 604 4.74 23.91 14.16
CA ASN A 604 4.55 22.47 14.23
C ASN A 604 4.05 22.02 12.85
N GLY A 605 4.90 21.31 12.08
CA GLY A 605 4.65 20.94 10.68
C GLY A 605 4.80 22.08 9.65
N TRP A 606 4.53 23.33 10.02
CA TRP A 606 4.79 24.48 9.14
C TRP A 606 6.28 24.74 8.91
N THR A 607 6.65 25.11 7.68
CA THR A 607 8.04 25.38 7.30
C THR A 607 8.18 26.65 6.46
N ALA A 608 9.34 27.31 6.59
CA ALA A 608 9.71 28.46 5.77
C ALA A 608 10.48 27.98 4.53
N VAL A 609 9.81 27.94 3.38
CA VAL A 609 10.30 27.35 2.13
C VAL A 609 10.54 28.40 1.05
N ALA A 610 11.45 28.13 0.12
CA ALA A 610 11.62 28.96 -1.08
C ALA A 610 10.53 28.62 -2.13
N GLY A 611 10.73 29.01 -3.38
CA GLY A 611 9.85 28.56 -4.48
C GLY A 611 9.95 27.06 -4.78
N SER A 612 11.07 26.45 -4.41
CA SER A 612 11.28 25.01 -4.44
C SER A 612 12.19 24.60 -3.28
N PHE A 613 12.17 23.32 -2.93
CA PHE A 613 13.10 22.74 -1.97
C PHE A 613 13.44 21.30 -2.31
N ASP A 614 14.58 20.83 -1.82
CA ASP A 614 15.06 19.47 -2.04
C ASP A 614 14.82 18.61 -0.79
N THR A 615 14.44 17.36 -1.02
CA THR A 615 14.44 16.29 -0.02
C THR A 615 15.45 15.22 -0.44
N LEU A 616 16.06 14.56 0.55
CA LEU A 616 17.04 13.49 0.33
C LEU A 616 16.43 12.18 0.79
N HIS A 617 16.50 11.18 -0.08
CA HIS A 617 15.89 9.87 0.13
C HIS A 617 16.95 8.78 0.02
N ASP A 618 16.91 7.80 0.91
CA ASP A 618 17.74 6.61 0.73
C ASP A 618 17.15 5.73 -0.36
N HIS A 619 18.01 4.99 -1.05
CA HIS A 619 17.58 4.07 -2.08
C HIS A 619 18.64 2.99 -2.31
N PHE A 620 18.20 1.85 -2.82
CA PHE A 620 18.99 0.62 -2.80
C PHE A 620 18.75 -0.21 -4.07
N TYR A 621 19.76 -0.98 -4.47
CA TYR A 621 19.48 -2.22 -5.23
C TYR A 621 19.43 -3.40 -4.27
N ILE A 622 18.43 -4.26 -4.43
CA ILE A 622 18.33 -5.55 -3.74
C ILE A 622 18.38 -6.63 -4.82
N ALA A 623 19.37 -7.52 -4.74
CA ALA A 623 19.51 -8.60 -5.72
C ALA A 623 19.52 -9.97 -5.02
N SER A 624 18.68 -10.89 -5.50
CA SER A 624 18.54 -12.24 -4.95
C SER A 624 18.64 -13.31 -6.04
N ASN A 625 19.17 -14.47 -5.69
CA ASN A 625 19.34 -15.59 -6.63
C ASN A 625 18.11 -16.51 -6.61
N ARG A 626 17.15 -16.24 -7.50
CA ARG A 626 15.90 -16.99 -7.67
C ARG A 626 16.17 -18.33 -8.36
N THR A 627 15.66 -19.41 -7.79
CA THR A 627 15.79 -20.77 -8.31
C THR A 627 14.45 -21.49 -8.27
N TYR A 628 14.28 -22.57 -9.04
CA TYR A 628 13.06 -23.40 -8.97
C TYR A 628 13.08 -24.36 -7.77
N ALA A 629 13.37 -23.83 -6.58
CA ALA A 629 13.28 -24.52 -5.31
C ALA A 629 12.02 -24.05 -4.55
N SER A 630 11.65 -24.76 -3.47
CA SER A 630 10.54 -24.38 -2.58
C SER A 630 9.26 -23.98 -3.33
N TYR A 631 8.75 -22.76 -3.12
CA TYR A 631 7.55 -22.22 -3.77
C TYR A 631 7.85 -21.63 -5.15
N ASP A 632 9.05 -21.07 -5.37
CA ASP A 632 9.46 -20.61 -6.70
C ASP A 632 9.54 -21.71 -7.77
N LYS A 633 9.53 -23.00 -7.41
CA LYS A 633 9.32 -24.07 -8.40
C LYS A 633 8.01 -23.86 -9.20
N TYR A 634 6.99 -23.26 -8.59
CA TYR A 634 5.72 -22.98 -9.25
C TYR A 634 5.83 -21.80 -10.23
N LEU A 635 6.86 -20.94 -10.16
CA LEU A 635 7.11 -19.95 -11.20
C LEU A 635 7.49 -20.59 -12.54
N GLN A 636 8.02 -21.83 -12.53
CA GLN A 636 8.38 -22.52 -13.76
C GLN A 636 7.15 -22.93 -14.60
N THR A 637 6.01 -23.21 -13.96
CA THR A 637 4.85 -23.82 -14.64
C THR A 637 3.50 -23.24 -14.28
N GLY A 638 3.43 -22.38 -13.27
CA GLY A 638 2.20 -21.85 -12.67
C GLY A 638 1.71 -20.53 -13.24
N PRO A 639 2.57 -19.54 -13.60
CA PRO A 639 2.12 -18.30 -14.24
C PRO A 639 1.27 -18.59 -15.48
N TYR A 640 0.25 -17.76 -15.71
CA TYR A 640 -0.85 -18.13 -16.60
C TYR A 640 -1.41 -16.95 -17.41
N ASN A 641 -2.07 -17.26 -18.52
CA ASN A 641 -2.68 -16.31 -19.42
C ASN A 641 -4.09 -16.77 -19.86
N PHE A 642 -5.03 -15.83 -19.88
CA PHE A 642 -6.34 -16.03 -20.50
C PHE A 642 -6.27 -15.62 -21.98
N GLY A 643 -6.75 -16.49 -22.86
CA GLY A 643 -6.59 -16.30 -24.30
C GLY A 643 -7.57 -17.06 -25.18
N PHE A 644 -8.66 -17.60 -24.63
CA PHE A 644 -9.58 -18.46 -25.38
C PHE A 644 -11.02 -17.94 -25.32
N PRO A 645 -11.52 -17.25 -26.35
CA PRO A 645 -12.89 -16.72 -26.36
C PRO A 645 -13.99 -17.79 -26.19
N ASP A 646 -13.73 -19.03 -26.63
CA ASP A 646 -14.67 -20.15 -26.53
C ASP A 646 -14.61 -20.88 -25.17
N ARG A 647 -13.70 -20.45 -24.31
CA ARG A 647 -13.40 -20.95 -22.96
C ARG A 647 -12.83 -19.80 -22.10
N PRO A 648 -13.64 -18.82 -21.70
CA PRO A 648 -13.17 -17.61 -21.01
C PRO A 648 -12.45 -17.91 -19.69
N ASP A 649 -12.84 -18.97 -18.98
CA ASP A 649 -12.23 -19.45 -17.73
C ASP A 649 -11.08 -20.45 -17.96
N TRP A 650 -10.57 -20.52 -19.19
CA TRP A 650 -9.45 -21.39 -19.52
C TRP A 650 -8.15 -20.62 -19.59
N VAL A 651 -7.20 -21.02 -18.77
CA VAL A 651 -5.84 -20.51 -18.76
C VAL A 651 -4.87 -21.47 -19.45
N GLU A 652 -3.89 -20.88 -20.14
CA GLU A 652 -2.64 -21.55 -20.52
C GLU A 652 -1.50 -21.08 -19.63
N HIS A 653 -0.47 -21.91 -19.45
CA HIS A 653 0.64 -21.63 -18.54
C HIS A 653 1.95 -21.32 -19.26
N PHE A 654 2.80 -20.51 -18.64
CA PHE A 654 4.13 -20.15 -19.14
C PHE A 654 5.15 -19.93 -18.02
N PRO A 655 6.46 -20.07 -18.29
CA PRO A 655 7.50 -20.00 -17.26
C PRO A 655 7.91 -18.56 -16.96
N TYR A 656 8.03 -18.23 -15.67
CA TYR A 656 8.87 -17.14 -15.18
C TYR A 656 10.30 -17.67 -14.98
N GLN A 657 11.31 -16.92 -15.44
CA GLN A 657 12.69 -17.39 -15.49
C GLN A 657 13.37 -17.42 -14.10
N ASN A 658 14.41 -18.22 -13.95
CA ASN A 658 15.28 -18.21 -12.77
C ASN A 658 16.53 -17.34 -13.04
N GLY A 659 17.23 -16.93 -11.98
CA GLY A 659 18.45 -16.14 -12.09
C GLY A 659 18.58 -15.07 -11.01
N LEU A 660 19.46 -14.10 -11.24
CA LEU A 660 19.63 -12.97 -10.34
C LEU A 660 18.53 -11.94 -10.61
N LEU A 661 17.50 -11.90 -9.77
CA LEU A 661 16.49 -10.85 -9.83
C LEU A 661 17.03 -9.63 -9.08
N VAL A 662 17.19 -8.52 -9.80
CA VAL A 662 17.61 -7.22 -9.23
C VAL A 662 16.38 -6.34 -9.14
N SER A 663 16.11 -5.80 -7.96
CA SER A 663 15.02 -4.84 -7.73
C SER A 663 15.60 -3.50 -7.24
N TYR A 664 14.95 -2.40 -7.61
CA TYR A 664 15.26 -1.06 -7.15
C TYR A 664 14.27 -0.66 -6.06
N TRP A 665 14.78 -0.38 -4.85
CA TRP A 665 14.02 0.15 -3.73
C TRP A 665 14.23 1.66 -3.63
N ASP A 666 13.17 2.44 -3.84
CA ASP A 666 13.20 3.91 -3.81
C ASP A 666 12.31 4.43 -2.67
N THR A 667 12.90 4.98 -1.61
CA THR A 667 12.11 5.44 -0.44
C THR A 667 11.40 6.76 -0.70
N SER A 668 11.61 7.37 -1.88
CA SER A 668 10.86 8.56 -2.28
C SER A 668 9.49 8.23 -2.88
N GLN A 669 9.11 6.96 -2.94
CA GLN A 669 7.83 6.46 -3.44
C GLN A 669 7.17 5.62 -2.33
N GLY A 670 5.87 5.82 -2.10
CA GLY A 670 5.11 5.09 -1.08
C GLY A 670 4.53 3.76 -1.57
N ASP A 671 4.40 3.59 -2.88
CA ASP A 671 3.67 2.51 -3.54
C ASP A 671 4.30 2.14 -4.90
N ASN A 672 3.72 1.17 -5.60
CA ASN A 672 4.17 0.72 -6.94
C ASN A 672 3.20 1.09 -8.07
N ASN A 673 2.48 2.21 -7.95
CA ASN A 673 1.51 2.70 -8.93
C ASN A 673 2.21 3.34 -10.13
N GLU A 674 2.85 2.51 -10.95
CA GLU A 674 3.48 2.95 -12.20
C GLU A 674 2.48 3.59 -13.18
N SER A 675 1.17 3.41 -12.98
CA SER A 675 0.13 4.16 -13.70
C SER A 675 0.10 5.66 -13.37
N GLU A 676 0.44 6.03 -12.13
CA GLU A 676 0.52 7.41 -11.66
C GLU A 676 1.93 7.99 -11.83
N HIS A 677 2.96 7.19 -11.53
CA HIS A 677 4.37 7.56 -11.68
C HIS A 677 5.16 6.55 -12.55
N PRO A 678 5.01 6.60 -13.88
CA PRO A 678 5.67 5.69 -14.83
C PRO A 678 7.15 5.43 -14.59
N GLY A 679 7.51 4.15 -14.45
CA GLY A 679 8.88 3.67 -14.25
C GLY A 679 9.48 3.96 -12.87
N GLN A 680 8.67 4.40 -11.91
CA GLN A 680 9.06 4.65 -10.52
C GLN A 680 8.08 3.92 -9.61
N GLY A 681 8.55 3.52 -8.42
CA GLY A 681 7.75 2.86 -7.40
C GLY A 681 8.61 2.51 -6.20
N LEU A 682 7.98 2.10 -5.11
CA LEU A 682 8.60 1.70 -3.86
C LEU A 682 9.62 0.57 -4.10
N ILE A 683 9.22 -0.51 -4.77
CA ILE A 683 10.09 -1.66 -5.04
C ILE A 683 9.75 -2.31 -6.38
N LEU A 684 10.58 -2.06 -7.40
CA LEU A 684 10.34 -2.57 -8.75
C LEU A 684 11.46 -3.53 -9.21
N PRO A 685 11.13 -4.77 -9.64
CA PRO A 685 12.06 -5.64 -10.35
C PRO A 685 12.55 -5.01 -11.67
N ILE A 686 13.85 -5.03 -11.88
CA ILE A 686 14.50 -4.51 -13.08
C ILE A 686 14.59 -5.64 -14.09
N ASP A 687 13.95 -5.44 -15.23
CA ASP A 687 13.96 -6.39 -16.33
C ASP A 687 15.32 -6.40 -17.06
N ALA A 688 15.99 -7.55 -17.10
CA ALA A 688 17.22 -7.73 -17.87
C ALA A 688 17.05 -7.52 -19.39
N ASN A 689 15.82 -7.65 -19.90
CA ASN A 689 15.44 -7.54 -21.30
C ASN A 689 14.32 -6.49 -21.52
N PRO A 690 14.52 -5.21 -21.19
CA PRO A 690 13.46 -4.20 -21.05
C PRO A 690 12.80 -3.76 -22.37
N ARG A 691 13.09 -4.42 -23.50
CA ARG A 691 12.50 -4.08 -24.80
C ARG A 691 11.11 -4.70 -24.88
N PRO A 692 10.04 -3.92 -25.17
CA PRO A 692 8.69 -4.45 -25.21
C PRO A 692 8.52 -5.64 -26.15
N ILE A 693 7.87 -6.69 -25.65
CA ILE A 693 7.47 -7.87 -26.38
C ILE A 693 6.12 -7.59 -27.05
N TYR A 694 6.13 -7.59 -28.38
CA TYR A 694 4.94 -7.36 -29.19
C TYR A 694 4.30 -8.68 -29.66
N ARG A 695 2.97 -8.67 -29.69
CA ARG A 695 2.11 -9.68 -30.30
C ARG A 695 2.14 -9.59 -31.83
N LEU A 696 1.67 -10.63 -32.49
CA LEU A 696 1.56 -10.66 -33.97
C LEU A 696 0.61 -9.60 -34.55
N ASP A 697 -0.32 -9.07 -33.76
CA ASP A 697 -1.21 -7.97 -34.15
C ASP A 697 -0.59 -6.57 -33.94
N GLY A 698 0.66 -6.51 -33.47
CA GLY A 698 1.40 -5.27 -33.25
C GLY A 698 1.14 -4.59 -31.90
N LYS A 699 0.28 -5.14 -31.03
CA LYS A 699 0.10 -4.64 -29.66
C LYS A 699 1.16 -5.21 -28.71
N PRO A 700 1.58 -4.46 -27.67
CA PRO A 700 2.43 -5.04 -26.64
C PRO A 700 1.66 -6.12 -25.85
N TRP A 701 2.38 -7.11 -25.35
CA TRP A 701 1.82 -7.97 -24.30
C TRP A 701 1.66 -7.21 -22.98
N ARG A 702 0.75 -7.66 -22.12
CA ARG A 702 0.56 -7.13 -20.76
C ARG A 702 1.81 -7.31 -19.88
N GLY A 703 1.95 -6.52 -18.81
CA GLY A 703 3.16 -6.50 -17.98
C GLY A 703 3.58 -7.85 -17.41
N ARG A 704 2.59 -8.65 -17.02
CA ARG A 704 2.72 -10.06 -16.64
C ARG A 704 3.45 -10.96 -17.66
N VAL A 705 3.49 -10.60 -18.93
CA VAL A 705 4.23 -11.35 -19.96
C VAL A 705 5.54 -10.65 -20.30
N GLN A 706 5.65 -9.33 -20.09
CA GLN A 706 6.87 -8.58 -20.33
C GLN A 706 7.97 -9.01 -19.38
N THR A 707 7.65 -9.15 -18.09
CA THR A 707 8.65 -9.32 -17.02
C THR A 707 9.05 -10.77 -16.75
N TYR A 708 8.59 -11.73 -17.56
CA TYR A 708 8.86 -13.16 -17.34
C TYR A 708 10.36 -13.48 -17.37
N ASP A 709 11.17 -12.72 -18.12
CA ASP A 709 12.62 -12.88 -18.26
C ASP A 709 13.43 -11.75 -17.64
N ALA A 710 12.89 -11.15 -16.57
CA ALA A 710 13.56 -10.13 -15.77
C ALA A 710 14.91 -10.55 -15.15
N PRO A 711 15.14 -11.80 -14.69
CA PRO A 711 16.38 -12.15 -14.03
C PRO A 711 17.62 -12.06 -14.93
N PHE A 712 18.72 -11.56 -14.37
CA PHE A 712 20.04 -11.57 -14.99
C PHE A 712 20.69 -12.95 -14.83
N GLY A 713 21.31 -13.47 -15.89
CA GLY A 713 21.80 -14.85 -15.88
C GLY A 713 22.73 -15.23 -17.02
N LEU A 714 23.17 -16.48 -16.98
CA LEU A 714 24.02 -17.10 -18.01
C LEU A 714 23.22 -17.94 -19.02
N GLU A 715 21.92 -18.08 -18.78
CA GLU A 715 21.01 -18.92 -19.55
C GLU A 715 20.13 -18.07 -20.47
N LYS A 716 19.74 -18.66 -21.59
CA LYS A 716 18.80 -18.04 -22.53
C LYS A 716 17.40 -18.23 -21.99
N SER A 717 16.55 -17.20 -22.04
CA SER A 717 15.15 -17.32 -21.62
C SER A 717 14.40 -18.37 -22.45
N ASP A 718 13.41 -19.00 -21.84
CA ASP A 718 12.52 -19.93 -22.54
C ASP A 718 11.69 -19.24 -23.63
N SER A 719 11.28 -20.02 -24.63
CA SER A 719 10.33 -19.57 -25.65
C SER A 719 9.04 -20.35 -25.52
N PHE A 720 7.92 -19.68 -25.74
CA PHE A 720 6.58 -20.27 -25.61
C PHE A 720 5.60 -19.57 -26.54
N THR A 721 4.39 -20.10 -26.62
CA THR A 721 3.28 -19.52 -27.40
C THR A 721 2.14 -19.25 -26.44
N LEU A 722 1.59 -18.04 -26.50
CA LEU A 722 0.37 -17.66 -25.81
C LEU A 722 -0.72 -17.31 -26.83
N HIS A 723 -1.97 -17.41 -26.42
CA HIS A 723 -3.15 -16.99 -27.14
C HIS A 723 -3.65 -15.65 -26.60
N THR A 724 -4.11 -14.81 -27.50
CA THR A 724 -4.66 -13.50 -27.16
C THR A 724 -6.14 -13.61 -26.82
N GLU A 725 -6.77 -12.54 -26.34
CA GLU A 725 -8.21 -12.43 -26.11
C GLU A 725 -9.09 -12.76 -27.33
N THR A 726 -8.50 -12.87 -28.53
CA THR A 726 -9.19 -13.28 -29.77
C THR A 726 -9.00 -14.75 -30.12
N GLY A 727 -8.25 -15.52 -29.33
CA GLY A 727 -7.87 -16.90 -29.62
C GLY A 727 -6.68 -17.03 -30.58
N ALA A 728 -6.05 -15.91 -30.96
CA ALA A 728 -4.93 -15.94 -31.89
C ALA A 728 -3.62 -16.30 -31.16
N ALA A 729 -2.95 -17.35 -31.63
CA ALA A 729 -1.63 -17.73 -31.11
C ALA A 729 -0.55 -16.71 -31.51
N SER A 730 0.31 -16.34 -30.57
CA SER A 730 1.45 -15.45 -30.77
C SER A 730 2.69 -16.02 -30.06
N TYR A 731 3.73 -16.30 -30.83
CA TYR A 731 4.97 -16.90 -30.35
C TYR A 731 5.88 -15.84 -29.70
N ILE A 732 6.32 -16.12 -28.48
CA ILE A 732 7.26 -15.29 -27.72
C ILE A 732 8.62 -15.96 -27.77
N ARG A 733 9.59 -15.26 -28.35
CA ARG A 733 10.96 -15.74 -28.47
C ARG A 733 11.76 -15.34 -27.25
N GLY A 734 12.27 -16.34 -26.54
CA GLY A 734 13.20 -16.16 -25.44
C GLY A 734 14.45 -15.38 -25.84
N GLN A 735 14.82 -14.41 -25.00
CA GLN A 735 15.95 -13.51 -25.23
C GLN A 735 17.29 -14.16 -24.89
N ALA A 736 18.38 -13.59 -25.41
CA ALA A 736 19.72 -14.07 -25.09
C ALA A 736 20.07 -13.78 -23.62
N ALA A 737 20.93 -14.60 -23.03
CA ALA A 737 21.40 -14.40 -21.66
C ALA A 737 21.98 -13.00 -21.45
N VAL A 738 21.53 -12.32 -20.39
CA VAL A 738 22.05 -11.02 -19.96
C VAL A 738 22.69 -11.19 -18.57
N PRO A 739 24.03 -11.33 -18.49
CA PRO A 739 24.69 -11.68 -17.23
C PRO A 739 24.96 -10.49 -16.31
N THR A 740 24.72 -9.27 -16.76
CA THR A 740 25.16 -8.05 -16.07
C THR A 740 24.05 -7.03 -16.02
N PHE A 741 23.60 -6.72 -14.81
CA PHE A 741 22.93 -5.46 -14.51
C PHE A 741 23.98 -4.34 -14.55
N ASP A 742 23.66 -3.23 -15.22
CA ASP A 742 24.52 -2.07 -15.40
C ASP A 742 23.65 -0.81 -15.40
N ASP A 743 23.59 -0.13 -14.27
CA ASP A 743 22.68 1.01 -14.05
C ASP A 743 22.95 2.21 -14.96
N ARG A 744 24.02 2.20 -15.77
CA ARG A 744 24.29 3.22 -16.80
C ARG A 744 23.45 3.01 -18.07
N LYS A 745 22.66 1.93 -18.12
CA LYS A 745 21.74 1.62 -19.21
C LYS A 745 20.31 1.98 -18.82
N GLU A 746 19.47 2.13 -19.83
CA GLU A 746 18.03 2.29 -19.67
C GLU A 746 17.36 0.94 -19.44
N TYR A 747 16.44 0.91 -18.47
CA TYR A 747 15.61 -0.24 -18.13
C TYR A 747 14.10 0.10 -18.17
N TRP A 748 13.76 1.27 -18.70
CA TRP A 748 12.41 1.75 -18.89
C TRP A 748 12.21 2.18 -20.34
N ASP A 749 11.09 1.82 -20.94
CA ASP A 749 10.72 2.19 -22.31
C ASP A 749 9.42 3.00 -22.29
N PRO A 750 9.41 4.26 -22.77
CA PRO A 750 8.20 5.07 -22.79
C PRO A 750 7.07 4.48 -23.67
N ALA A 751 7.37 3.51 -24.55
CA ALA A 751 6.34 2.79 -25.32
C ALA A 751 5.51 1.83 -24.46
N LEU A 752 6.00 1.46 -23.27
CA LEU A 752 5.27 0.66 -22.29
C LEU A 752 5.53 1.22 -20.88
N PRO A 753 4.97 2.39 -20.56
CA PRO A 753 5.43 3.24 -19.45
C PRO A 753 5.18 2.63 -18.06
N THR A 754 4.25 1.69 -17.95
CA THR A 754 3.87 1.01 -16.70
C THR A 754 4.67 -0.25 -16.43
N VAL A 755 5.67 -0.58 -17.28
CA VAL A 755 6.57 -1.71 -17.04
C VAL A 755 8.01 -1.30 -17.35
N GLY A 756 8.90 -1.57 -16.41
CA GLY A 756 10.31 -1.19 -16.50
C GLY A 756 10.66 -0.12 -15.48
N VAL A 757 11.95 0.15 -15.30
CA VAL A 757 12.43 0.90 -14.14
C VAL A 757 13.38 2.02 -14.56
N LYS A 758 13.10 3.24 -14.11
CA LYS A 758 14.02 4.39 -14.21
C LYS A 758 15.07 4.26 -13.12
N VAL A 759 16.26 3.82 -13.50
CA VAL A 759 17.38 3.64 -12.57
C VAL A 759 18.13 4.96 -12.33
N PRO A 760 18.78 5.16 -11.16
CA PRO A 760 19.46 6.40 -10.82
C PRO A 760 20.80 6.66 -11.54
N HIS A 761 21.31 5.71 -12.35
CA HIS A 761 22.57 5.85 -13.10
C HIS A 761 23.81 6.21 -12.25
N VAL A 762 23.98 5.58 -11.09
CA VAL A 762 25.08 5.84 -10.14
C VAL A 762 26.35 5.02 -10.40
N GLY A 763 26.38 4.23 -11.49
CA GLY A 763 27.54 3.49 -11.96
C GLY A 763 27.69 2.07 -11.38
N VAL A 764 26.65 1.52 -10.74
CA VAL A 764 26.61 0.16 -10.20
C VAL A 764 26.47 -0.87 -11.31
N GLN A 765 27.26 -1.94 -11.19
CA GLN A 765 27.12 -3.16 -11.97
C GLN A 765 27.04 -4.37 -11.05
N ILE A 766 26.13 -5.29 -11.35
CA ILE A 766 26.04 -6.60 -10.69
C ILE A 766 26.09 -7.67 -11.78
N ARG A 767 27.17 -8.47 -11.78
CA ARG A 767 27.43 -9.46 -12.83
C ARG A 767 27.41 -10.88 -12.30
N VAL A 768 26.57 -11.72 -12.88
CA VAL A 768 26.62 -13.18 -12.74
C VAL A 768 27.85 -13.71 -13.48
N THR A 769 28.70 -14.45 -12.77
CA THR A 769 29.95 -15.00 -13.31
C THR A 769 29.96 -16.52 -13.38
N GLN A 770 29.18 -17.18 -12.53
CA GLN A 770 29.05 -18.62 -12.48
C GLN A 770 27.72 -19.00 -11.83
N GLN A 771 27.12 -20.09 -12.28
CA GLN A 771 25.96 -20.73 -11.64
C GLN A 771 26.23 -22.23 -11.52
N SER A 772 25.91 -22.80 -10.36
CA SER A 772 26.12 -24.22 -10.07
C SER A 772 25.07 -24.73 -9.09
N GLY A 773 24.12 -25.53 -9.58
CA GLY A 773 22.95 -25.92 -8.80
C GLY A 773 22.18 -24.67 -8.36
N THR A 774 21.81 -24.61 -7.08
CA THR A 774 21.14 -23.45 -6.47
C THR A 774 22.11 -22.34 -6.02
N SER A 775 23.41 -22.48 -6.26
CA SER A 775 24.41 -21.45 -5.92
C SER A 775 24.77 -20.58 -7.11
N MET A 776 24.94 -19.28 -6.85
CA MET A 776 25.32 -18.29 -7.86
C MET A 776 26.50 -17.45 -7.41
N LYS A 777 27.49 -17.25 -8.28
CA LYS A 777 28.60 -16.33 -8.04
C LYS A 777 28.38 -15.01 -8.76
N ILE A 778 28.31 -13.94 -8.00
CA ILE A 778 28.17 -12.59 -8.52
C ILE A 778 29.39 -11.73 -8.24
N ARG A 779 29.60 -10.71 -9.07
CA ARG A 779 30.53 -9.62 -8.82
C ARG A 779 29.77 -8.30 -8.83
N VAL A 780 29.74 -7.63 -7.68
CA VAL A 780 29.29 -6.24 -7.56
C VAL A 780 30.50 -5.35 -7.81
N SER A 781 30.33 -4.30 -8.60
CA SER A 781 31.35 -3.27 -8.84
C SER A 781 30.68 -1.94 -9.13
N GLY A 782 31.36 -0.83 -8.87
CA GLY A 782 30.95 0.48 -9.34
C GLY A 782 32.15 1.32 -9.76
N THR A 783 31.92 2.29 -10.64
CA THR A 783 32.90 3.37 -10.87
C THR A 783 32.51 4.50 -9.91
N PRO A 784 33.42 5.12 -9.14
CA PRO A 784 33.08 6.35 -8.44
C PRO A 784 32.56 7.34 -9.47
N GLY A 785 31.30 7.77 -9.34
CA GLY A 785 30.73 8.81 -10.20
C GLY A 785 31.63 10.04 -10.13
N THR A 786 32.03 10.54 -11.30
CA THR A 786 32.80 11.79 -11.46
C THR A 786 31.91 13.00 -11.39
#